data_AF-A0A8T3NNK4-F1
#
_entry.id   AF-A0A8T3NNK4-F1
#
_cell.length_a   1.000
_cell.length_b   1.000
_cell.length_c   1.000
_cell.angle_alpha   90.00
_cell.angle_beta   90.00
_cell.angle_gamma   90.00
#
_symmetry.space_group_name_H-M   'P 1'
#
loop_
_entity.id
_entity.type
_entity.pdbx_description
1 polymer ?
#
loop_
_entity_poly.entity_id
_entity_poly.type
_entity_poly.pdbx_seq_one_letter_code
_entity_poly.pdbx_strand_id
1 'polypeptide(L)'
;MRKSRISLRGGKPRVTVVAVAVSILMVIGAVPVWAAPPAVDPEVASSPAGGGGRADPTRTQPKAIFFAADGLRQDTVERYAARGILPTMDRFLRRRTQARDGGLQTQAATNTGAGWYTLATGAWPGVHGSTNNTFHINGQPFGNRTGAFDAGVLRAESLAQAAERGGLKVAQLEWAGGRNALIDGPTIDFRTFHSGRGVATNYISGAGDPTFDDVPFIGAFGLQFDHPDGYAGQAPFPAAEPSDATGWTNVPTSYSAAQEMRLRVLDFGTDKYGVNAFIYDSTDDSATNYDRVLFAFDKDGADPAADLAQGEFGDVKVTIAGGSLDGRTGGMLLRVERLEPDLSKVRLFHTSVTRAQASWPTWPGEASFTGAFDEYLAQRFPTSTAGDFAILEAGIVAEETYVEQGLYWETAHHPMLQYVQETYQPDLLMLGYPVTDEFQHQFLGLLSRRLQGGDANPAFDDVELDGIADGRTAARRAFVRRAYQGADSTLTMARTEMGGHPTTFVASDHGFAPQFLAIDASKVLVDLGLASSPQTSNCRPATGETIGKAKACWAGGTAQIYLNVAGRDPVDAVFQQVAATDVDATVAAIEDAFRELSDPNDWTHDGAPEGWEVIQRSFTKAEARYIPNGNGNTTDMAHPTRTGDLVVMASPPYQFDAATPGTLIAPSHFFGQHGYMPNLQDSEANINLRAAFIAGGKGIARRGQVHVKSIDLAPTLAYLLGVPVPQHSQGSVQRGIIRGGFALQPLSIVGLNDFHGQLEPSTMSFDGINTTVGGAATLATLFDQEAADLPRPFLLLAAGDNVGASPPNSALLDDRPAIDVENAWGLDATSYGNHEFDYGIARLIRHQVRADFPFLASNIVDSDTGEPPDWVTPSVVYRVGGLRIGVIGAGLLNTPELVSAGNTAGLTFLPEGESIEAESRRLRARGVRIQIVVVHQGTNSGANALDGTPADPWQGPILEIADELQDTTVDAIIAGHTHRVSNLMRGDILITEGINSGASYSVLQAMIYQGDVAWVGGQTRVAKTLGVARRPDVQAIIDDADAATDGLRNEIIGTQVDDILRAPTRLFESEMGDLVADAMRVKYPGVEAAFTNSGGLRADLVCTPPSADEADCEITWGEMFSVLPFGNRTVIFTLSGADLESAFINGFTPFCEPGFAGGTGRFPQVSGLVVEFSCDGTTPVVEEMSKAPDGPTGTLTPIGPADTVRIVTNDFMYTGGDGYTVFAQGTDVAQPGDALLDLVIQYVGDNSPVDPVVEGRIVGPAAPPAP
;
A
#
# COMPACT_ATOMS: atom_id res chain seq x y z
N MET A 1 -10.86 -0.90 49.43
CA MET A 1 -10.70 -0.31 50.80
C MET A 1 -9.38 -0.79 51.42
N ARG A 2 -8.74 0.00 52.31
CA ARG A 2 -7.52 -0.34 53.11
C ARG A 2 -6.20 -0.52 52.30
N LYS A 3 -4.98 -0.14 52.75
CA LYS A 3 -4.57 0.88 53.76
C LYS A 3 -3.04 1.26 53.66
N SER A 4 -2.74 2.46 53.15
CA SER A 4 -1.77 3.48 53.69
C SER A 4 -0.34 3.15 54.22
N ARG A 5 0.70 3.87 53.73
CA ARG A 5 1.67 4.79 54.45
C ARG A 5 2.90 5.15 53.55
N ILE A 6 3.29 6.42 53.28
CA ILE A 6 3.93 7.51 54.09
C ILE A 6 5.48 7.30 54.24
N SER A 7 6.44 8.23 53.99
CA SER A 7 6.42 9.71 53.72
C SER A 7 7.80 10.33 53.27
N LEU A 8 7.79 11.37 52.40
CA LEU A 8 8.58 12.67 52.39
C LEU A 8 10.17 12.67 52.44
N ARG A 9 10.99 13.74 52.19
CA ARG A 9 10.83 15.21 51.92
C ARG A 9 12.13 15.91 51.38
N GLY A 10 12.02 16.91 50.46
CA GLY A 10 12.95 18.09 50.25
C GLY A 10 14.41 17.87 49.74
N GLY A 11 15.17 18.86 49.22
CA GLY A 11 14.92 20.29 48.87
C GLY A 11 16.17 21.04 48.27
N LYS A 12 15.97 22.14 47.52
CA LYS A 12 16.97 23.08 46.90
C LYS A 12 17.30 24.27 47.88
N PRO A 13 18.33 25.19 47.73
CA PRO A 13 18.57 26.06 46.52
C PRO A 13 19.92 26.86 46.28
N ARG A 14 20.11 27.35 45.01
CA ARG A 14 20.55 28.69 44.48
C ARG A 14 21.91 29.44 44.79
N VAL A 15 22.40 30.14 43.72
CA VAL A 15 23.02 31.53 43.62
C VAL A 15 24.53 31.74 43.95
N THR A 16 25.38 32.62 43.33
CA THR A 16 25.46 33.34 42.01
C THR A 16 26.80 34.17 41.83
N VAL A 17 27.58 33.98 40.73
CA VAL A 17 28.57 34.93 40.09
C VAL A 17 29.82 35.31 40.98
N VAL A 18 31.00 35.89 40.62
CA VAL A 18 31.48 37.01 39.74
C VAL A 18 32.63 36.61 38.75
N ALA A 19 33.53 37.52 38.35
CA ALA A 19 34.12 37.63 37.00
C ALA A 19 35.39 38.54 36.87
N VAL A 20 35.88 38.76 35.62
CA VAL A 20 36.92 39.73 35.12
C VAL A 20 38.41 39.30 35.34
N ALA A 21 39.45 39.61 34.53
CA ALA A 21 39.71 39.64 33.05
C ALA A 21 41.22 39.96 32.76
N VAL A 22 41.71 39.83 31.49
CA VAL A 22 42.93 40.48 30.88
C VAL A 22 44.34 40.02 31.34
N SER A 23 45.47 39.96 30.59
CA SER A 23 45.84 39.77 29.14
C SER A 23 47.40 39.70 28.94
N ILE A 24 47.87 39.33 27.72
CA ILE A 24 49.08 39.85 26.98
C ILE A 24 50.52 39.22 27.13
N LEU A 25 51.09 38.80 25.96
CA LEU A 25 52.51 38.73 25.45
C LEU A 25 53.62 37.89 26.19
N MET A 26 54.37 36.95 25.54
CA MET A 26 55.52 36.99 24.57
C MET A 26 56.95 37.08 25.22
N VAL A 27 58.08 36.53 24.70
CA VAL A 27 58.40 35.54 23.61
C VAL A 27 59.88 35.01 23.73
N ILE A 28 60.37 34.13 22.82
CA ILE A 28 61.73 33.47 22.73
C ILE A 28 61.95 32.33 23.74
N GLY A 29 62.58 31.15 23.49
CA GLY A 29 63.22 30.46 22.33
C GLY A 29 64.07 29.29 22.91
N ALA A 30 64.45 28.16 22.27
CA ALA A 30 64.70 27.76 20.87
C ALA A 30 64.54 26.21 20.67
N VAL A 31 64.98 25.64 19.53
CA VAL A 31 64.71 24.23 19.09
C VAL A 31 66.01 23.38 19.03
N PRO A 32 65.96 22.03 19.09
CA PRO A 32 65.84 21.24 17.84
C PRO A 32 65.02 19.91 17.89
N VAL A 33 64.11 19.78 16.90
CA VAL A 33 63.91 18.63 15.97
C VAL A 33 63.87 17.17 16.49
N TRP A 34 62.74 16.49 16.28
CA TRP A 34 62.64 15.31 15.37
C TRP A 34 61.17 15.08 14.89
N ALA A 35 61.05 14.32 13.79
CA ALA A 35 59.88 14.05 12.92
C ALA A 35 58.42 14.16 13.44
N ALA A 36 57.52 14.54 12.52
CA ALA A 36 56.05 14.58 12.71
C ALA A 36 55.31 13.55 11.84
N PRO A 37 54.09 13.10 12.22
CA PRO A 37 53.17 12.40 11.32
C PRO A 37 52.56 13.37 10.27
N PRO A 38 51.96 12.86 9.18
CA PRO A 38 51.41 13.69 8.11
C PRO A 38 50.19 14.53 8.55
N ALA A 39 49.88 15.55 7.74
CA ALA A 39 48.81 16.51 8.00
C ALA A 39 47.40 15.86 7.98
N VAL A 40 46.48 16.48 8.72
CA VAL A 40 45.04 16.29 8.56
C VAL A 40 44.55 17.26 7.49
N ASP A 41 43.88 16.76 6.44
CA ASP A 41 43.32 17.62 5.39
C ASP A 41 42.23 18.55 5.96
N PRO A 42 42.24 19.85 5.60
CA PRO A 42 41.26 20.84 6.07
C PRO A 42 39.95 20.79 5.27
N GLU A 43 39.43 19.59 4.97
CA GLU A 43 38.16 19.40 4.21
C GLU A 43 36.96 19.11 5.15
N VAL A 44 36.98 19.66 6.37
CA VAL A 44 35.99 19.38 7.43
C VAL A 44 35.30 20.66 7.89
N ALA A 45 34.59 21.34 6.96
CA ALA A 45 33.77 22.52 7.28
C ALA A 45 32.65 22.86 6.27
N SER A 46 31.93 21.88 5.71
CA SER A 46 30.70 22.13 4.94
C SER A 46 29.44 21.72 5.73
N SER A 47 28.89 22.69 6.46
CA SER A 47 27.49 22.66 6.90
C SER A 47 26.59 22.94 5.68
N PRO A 48 25.34 22.47 5.63
CA PRO A 48 24.33 23.24 4.93
C PRO A 48 24.28 24.64 5.58
N ALA A 49 24.51 25.68 4.78
CA ALA A 49 24.22 27.06 5.16
C ALA A 49 22.80 27.37 4.66
N GLY A 50 21.97 27.97 5.51
CA GLY A 50 20.57 28.24 5.18
C GLY A 50 20.39 29.37 4.16
N GLY A 51 19.21 29.42 3.55
CA GLY A 51 18.80 30.47 2.62
C GLY A 51 18.90 30.10 1.14
N GLY A 52 18.00 29.23 0.68
CA GLY A 52 17.68 29.09 -0.74
C GLY A 52 17.49 27.64 -1.20
N GLY A 53 16.25 27.30 -1.58
CA GLY A 53 15.94 26.24 -2.53
C GLY A 53 16.37 26.59 -3.96
N ARG A 54 17.65 26.90 -4.13
CA ARG A 54 18.29 26.87 -5.44
C ARG A 54 19.13 25.62 -5.48
N ALA A 55 18.80 24.72 -6.40
CA ALA A 55 19.67 23.60 -6.73
C ALA A 55 21.06 24.14 -7.09
N ASP A 56 22.03 23.90 -6.22
CA ASP A 56 23.44 24.18 -6.51
C ASP A 56 23.88 23.20 -7.60
N PRO A 57 24.15 23.66 -8.83
CA PRO A 57 24.49 22.77 -9.94
C PRO A 57 25.88 22.11 -9.77
N THR A 58 26.61 22.43 -8.69
CA THR A 58 27.87 21.77 -8.32
C THR A 58 27.70 20.71 -7.23
N ARG A 59 26.52 20.62 -6.58
CA ARG A 59 26.21 19.58 -5.60
C ARG A 59 25.79 18.30 -6.32
N THR A 60 26.70 17.34 -6.41
CA THR A 60 26.42 16.01 -6.96
C THR A 60 25.20 15.37 -6.27
N GLN A 61 24.21 14.92 -7.06
CA GLN A 61 22.98 14.31 -6.56
C GLN A 61 23.26 13.08 -5.66
N PRO A 62 22.44 12.86 -4.61
CA PRO A 62 22.76 11.93 -3.53
C PRO A 62 22.42 10.47 -3.90
N LYS A 63 23.24 9.82 -4.75
CA LYS A 63 23.02 8.42 -5.12
C LYS A 63 22.85 7.49 -3.90
N ALA A 64 21.83 6.64 -3.94
CA ALA A 64 21.45 5.71 -2.89
C ALA A 64 21.26 4.28 -3.42
N ILE A 65 21.46 3.30 -2.54
CA ILE A 65 21.08 1.91 -2.73
C ILE A 65 20.17 1.50 -1.57
N PHE A 66 19.02 0.92 -1.87
CA PHE A 66 18.24 0.14 -0.95
C PHE A 66 18.43 -1.34 -1.34
N PHE A 67 19.33 -2.02 -0.64
CA PHE A 67 19.59 -3.44 -0.85
C PHE A 67 18.80 -4.24 0.18
N ALA A 68 17.94 -5.13 -0.29
CA ALA A 68 17.26 -6.13 0.52
C ALA A 68 17.80 -7.52 0.14
N ALA A 69 18.09 -8.36 1.14
CA ALA A 69 18.34 -9.77 0.91
C ALA A 69 17.27 -10.55 1.67
N ASP A 70 16.61 -11.46 0.98
CA ASP A 70 15.42 -12.12 1.49
C ASP A 70 15.78 -13.05 2.66
N GLY A 71 14.97 -13.03 3.73
CA GLY A 71 15.24 -13.72 4.99
C GLY A 71 16.56 -13.41 5.72
N LEU A 72 17.32 -12.36 5.34
CA LEU A 72 18.65 -12.08 5.87
C LEU A 72 18.57 -11.64 7.35
N ARG A 73 19.08 -12.47 8.26
CA ARG A 73 19.04 -12.22 9.71
C ARG A 73 20.22 -11.43 10.26
N GLN A 74 19.93 -10.42 11.09
CA GLN A 74 20.94 -9.58 11.76
C GLN A 74 21.98 -10.40 12.55
N ASP A 75 21.53 -11.38 13.33
CA ASP A 75 22.40 -12.19 14.20
C ASP A 75 23.33 -13.12 13.42
N THR A 76 22.92 -13.59 12.24
CA THR A 76 23.77 -14.37 11.33
C THR A 76 24.77 -13.48 10.61
N VAL A 77 24.34 -12.29 10.16
CA VAL A 77 25.22 -11.29 9.53
C VAL A 77 26.34 -10.86 10.49
N GLU A 78 26.02 -10.51 11.74
CA GLU A 78 27.03 -10.15 12.74
C GLU A 78 27.99 -11.31 13.04
N ARG A 79 27.46 -12.53 13.17
CA ARG A 79 28.21 -13.77 13.45
C ARG A 79 29.17 -14.15 12.33
N TYR A 80 28.82 -13.88 11.07
CA TYR A 80 29.67 -14.13 9.90
C TYR A 80 30.64 -12.97 9.61
N ALA A 81 30.21 -11.71 9.75
CA ALA A 81 31.07 -10.53 9.65
C ALA A 81 32.21 -10.57 10.68
N ALA A 82 31.91 -10.93 11.94
CA ALA A 82 32.92 -11.09 13.00
C ALA A 82 34.01 -12.13 12.66
N ARG A 83 33.72 -13.08 11.75
CA ARG A 83 34.65 -14.10 11.24
C ARG A 83 35.34 -13.71 9.93
N GLY A 84 35.07 -12.52 9.39
CA GLY A 84 35.61 -12.04 8.11
C GLY A 84 34.94 -12.64 6.87
N ILE A 85 33.80 -13.31 7.02
CA ILE A 85 33.09 -14.00 5.91
C ILE A 85 32.32 -13.00 5.04
N LEU A 86 31.78 -11.94 5.64
CA LEU A 86 31.00 -10.88 4.98
C LEU A 86 31.78 -9.55 5.02
N PRO A 87 32.85 -9.41 4.21
CA PRO A 87 33.76 -8.27 4.32
C PRO A 87 33.09 -6.92 4.08
N THR A 88 31.98 -6.82 3.32
CA THR A 88 31.31 -5.55 3.05
C THR A 88 30.34 -5.15 4.16
N MET A 89 29.50 -6.06 4.65
CA MET A 89 28.65 -5.87 5.83
C MET A 89 29.49 -5.60 7.09
N ASP A 90 30.64 -6.26 7.26
CA ASP A 90 31.60 -5.98 8.34
C ASP A 90 32.08 -4.52 8.35
N ARG A 91 32.39 -3.95 7.17
CA ARG A 91 32.79 -2.54 7.02
C ARG A 91 31.66 -1.57 7.38
N PHE A 92 30.40 -1.99 7.30
CA PHE A 92 29.26 -1.23 7.80
C PHE A 92 29.14 -1.38 9.34
N LEU A 93 28.96 -2.60 9.85
CA LEU A 93 28.79 -2.91 11.28
C LEU A 93 29.85 -2.21 12.16
N ARG A 94 31.14 -2.38 11.85
CA ARG A 94 32.23 -1.81 12.67
C ARG A 94 32.31 -0.27 12.67
N ARG A 95 31.57 0.44 11.80
CA ARG A 95 31.83 1.87 11.49
C ARG A 95 30.60 2.73 11.22
N ARG A 96 29.37 2.22 11.33
CA ARG A 96 28.15 2.91 10.86
C ARG A 96 26.96 2.79 11.84
N THR A 97 25.79 2.41 11.34
CA THR A 97 24.52 2.33 12.07
C THR A 97 23.80 1.04 11.68
N GLN A 98 23.18 0.37 12.63
CA GLN A 98 22.47 -0.91 12.48
C GLN A 98 21.25 -0.97 13.40
N ALA A 99 20.35 -1.92 13.19
CA ALA A 99 19.28 -2.19 14.16
C ALA A 99 19.83 -2.66 15.52
N ARG A 100 18.97 -2.49 16.55
CA ARG A 100 19.19 -2.86 17.95
C ARG A 100 18.35 -4.10 18.30
N ASP A 101 18.62 -4.70 19.45
CA ASP A 101 17.77 -5.72 20.10
C ASP A 101 17.39 -6.90 19.18
N GLY A 102 18.36 -7.34 18.36
CA GLY A 102 18.29 -8.52 17.51
C GLY A 102 17.89 -8.29 16.04
N GLY A 103 17.44 -7.08 15.68
CA GLY A 103 17.15 -6.72 14.29
C GLY A 103 16.04 -5.68 14.12
N LEU A 104 15.71 -5.42 12.85
CA LEU A 104 14.60 -4.56 12.39
C LEU A 104 13.26 -5.09 12.90
N GLN A 105 12.38 -4.20 13.37
CA GLN A 105 11.01 -4.58 13.76
C GLN A 105 10.12 -4.65 12.51
N THR A 106 9.71 -5.87 12.14
CA THR A 106 9.04 -6.20 10.88
C THR A 106 7.52 -6.24 11.01
N GLN A 107 6.83 -6.29 9.88
CA GLN A 107 5.37 -6.42 9.74
C GLN A 107 4.83 -7.77 10.20
N ALA A 108 3.51 -7.85 10.43
CA ALA A 108 2.79 -9.11 10.62
C ALA A 108 1.88 -9.42 9.41
N ALA A 109 1.77 -10.68 8.96
CA ALA A 109 2.71 -11.76 9.26
C ALA A 109 4.11 -11.42 8.72
N THR A 110 5.17 -12.00 9.29
CA THR A 110 6.56 -11.81 8.79
C THR A 110 6.78 -12.61 7.51
N ASN A 111 6.01 -12.32 6.46
CA ASN A 111 5.94 -13.05 5.20
C ASN A 111 6.35 -12.15 4.04
N THR A 112 7.05 -12.72 3.07
CA THR A 112 7.68 -12.10 1.89
C THR A 112 6.81 -11.00 1.26
N GLY A 113 5.60 -11.36 0.83
CA GLY A 113 4.66 -10.48 0.14
C GLY A 113 4.15 -9.30 0.95
N ALA A 114 4.10 -9.45 2.28
CA ALA A 114 3.78 -8.36 3.19
C ALA A 114 5.01 -7.48 3.46
N GLY A 115 6.20 -8.09 3.53
CA GLY A 115 7.45 -7.45 3.88
C GLY A 115 8.05 -6.58 2.78
N TRP A 116 8.16 -7.10 1.55
CA TRP A 116 8.68 -6.34 0.42
C TRP A 116 7.87 -5.06 0.15
N TYR A 117 6.54 -5.12 0.26
CA TYR A 117 5.69 -3.92 0.18
C TYR A 117 5.75 -3.02 1.42
N THR A 118 5.98 -3.57 2.62
CA THR A 118 6.27 -2.75 3.81
C THR A 118 7.57 -1.96 3.65
N LEU A 119 8.63 -2.59 3.12
CA LEU A 119 9.91 -1.92 2.81
C LEU A 119 9.76 -0.87 1.70
N ALA A 120 9.03 -1.20 0.63
CA ALA A 120 8.87 -0.33 -0.53
C ALA A 120 8.03 0.92 -0.24
N THR A 121 6.91 0.78 0.47
CA THR A 121 5.93 1.85 0.71
C THR A 121 6.15 2.60 2.02
N GLY A 122 6.79 1.94 3.00
CA GLY A 122 6.83 2.43 4.37
C GLY A 122 5.46 2.43 5.07
N ALA A 123 4.48 1.67 4.58
CA ALA A 123 3.16 1.47 5.18
C ALA A 123 3.04 0.03 5.73
N TRP A 124 2.06 -0.24 6.59
CA TRP A 124 1.79 -1.59 7.08
C TRP A 124 0.86 -2.40 6.14
N PRO A 125 0.79 -3.73 6.26
CA PRO A 125 -0.10 -4.60 5.47
C PRO A 125 -1.59 -4.22 5.50
N GLY A 126 -2.08 -3.67 6.62
CA GLY A 126 -3.44 -3.12 6.71
C GLY A 126 -3.70 -1.90 5.81
N VAL A 127 -2.67 -1.29 5.22
CA VAL A 127 -2.74 -0.14 4.33
C VAL A 127 -2.30 -0.50 2.90
N HIS A 128 -1.15 -1.15 2.71
CA HIS A 128 -0.66 -1.49 1.36
C HIS A 128 -1.37 -2.69 0.71
N GLY A 129 -2.27 -3.37 1.42
CA GLY A 129 -3.21 -4.32 0.83
C GLY A 129 -2.67 -5.73 0.56
N SER A 130 -1.42 -6.02 0.91
CA SER A 130 -0.83 -7.37 0.87
C SER A 130 -0.64 -7.92 2.29
N THR A 131 -1.57 -8.77 2.73
CA THR A 131 -1.61 -9.28 4.12
C THR A 131 -0.87 -10.60 4.32
N ASN A 132 -0.53 -11.30 3.23
CA ASN A 132 0.11 -12.61 3.23
C ASN A 132 0.72 -12.94 1.85
N ASN A 133 1.57 -13.98 1.75
CA ASN A 133 2.07 -14.44 0.43
C ASN A 133 0.92 -14.95 -0.48
N THR A 134 -0.14 -15.49 0.10
CA THR A 134 -1.41 -15.78 -0.57
C THR A 134 -2.58 -15.56 0.39
N PHE A 135 -3.60 -14.86 -0.07
CA PHE A 135 -4.77 -14.45 0.70
C PHE A 135 -6.04 -14.47 -0.16
N HIS A 136 -7.17 -14.11 0.43
CA HIS A 136 -8.46 -13.97 -0.27
C HIS A 136 -9.01 -12.56 -0.03
N ILE A 137 -9.79 -12.06 -0.99
CA ILE A 137 -10.45 -10.76 -0.91
C ILE A 137 -11.94 -11.05 -0.68
N ASN A 138 -12.48 -10.62 0.46
CA ASN A 138 -13.91 -10.69 0.75
C ASN A 138 -14.72 -9.95 -0.32
N GLY A 139 -15.93 -10.45 -0.61
CA GLY A 139 -16.75 -9.93 -1.71
C GLY A 139 -16.37 -10.49 -3.10
N GLN A 140 -15.24 -11.20 -3.23
CA GLN A 140 -14.93 -11.97 -4.42
C GLN A 140 -15.47 -13.41 -4.32
N PRO A 141 -15.76 -14.09 -5.44
CA PRO A 141 -16.17 -15.50 -5.45
C PRO A 141 -15.27 -16.38 -4.58
N PHE A 142 -15.85 -17.17 -3.67
CA PHE A 142 -15.10 -17.81 -2.57
C PHE A 142 -14.03 -18.83 -3.03
N GLY A 143 -14.13 -19.34 -4.26
CA GLY A 143 -13.08 -20.16 -4.89
C GLY A 143 -11.78 -19.40 -5.23
N ASN A 144 -11.81 -18.06 -5.29
CA ASN A 144 -10.68 -17.23 -5.72
C ASN A 144 -9.58 -17.12 -4.66
N ARG A 145 -8.33 -17.07 -5.11
CA ARG A 145 -7.15 -16.70 -4.29
C ARG A 145 -6.42 -15.54 -4.95
N THR A 146 -5.66 -14.79 -4.16
CA THR A 146 -4.82 -13.67 -4.59
C THR A 146 -3.40 -13.89 -4.08
N GLY A 147 -2.40 -13.80 -4.96
CA GLY A 147 -0.98 -13.79 -4.61
C GLY A 147 -0.51 -12.37 -4.27
N ALA A 148 0.45 -12.23 -3.37
CA ALA A 148 0.91 -10.94 -2.84
C ALA A 148 1.36 -9.89 -3.87
N PHE A 149 1.78 -10.32 -5.06
CA PHE A 149 2.29 -9.44 -6.11
C PHE A 149 1.39 -9.40 -7.34
N ASP A 150 0.19 -10.00 -7.30
CA ASP A 150 -0.80 -9.88 -8.38
C ASP A 150 -1.22 -8.41 -8.57
N ALA A 151 -1.70 -8.04 -9.77
CA ALA A 151 -2.22 -6.69 -10.01
C ALA A 151 -3.52 -6.45 -9.21
N GLY A 152 -3.73 -5.23 -8.74
CA GLY A 152 -4.82 -4.88 -7.81
C GLY A 152 -4.46 -5.06 -6.33
N VAL A 153 -3.24 -5.51 -6.01
CA VAL A 153 -2.80 -5.74 -4.63
C VAL A 153 -2.15 -4.52 -3.98
N LEU A 154 -1.29 -3.74 -4.66
CA LEU A 154 -0.45 -2.70 -4.06
C LEU A 154 -1.20 -1.39 -3.76
N ARG A 155 -2.01 -1.36 -2.70
CA ARG A 155 -2.85 -0.20 -2.32
C ARG A 155 -2.08 0.97 -1.68
N ALA A 156 -0.78 1.10 -1.93
CA ALA A 156 0.07 2.18 -1.41
C ALA A 156 1.20 2.56 -2.37
N GLU A 157 1.43 3.87 -2.56
CA GLU A 157 2.58 4.41 -3.31
C GLU A 157 3.91 3.91 -2.69
N SER A 158 4.87 3.60 -3.57
CA SER A 158 6.21 3.13 -3.23
C SER A 158 7.27 4.26 -3.22
N LEU A 159 8.40 4.01 -2.56
CA LEU A 159 9.60 4.86 -2.64
C LEU A 159 10.12 5.02 -4.07
N ALA A 160 9.92 4.03 -4.93
CA ALA A 160 10.31 4.09 -6.33
C ALA A 160 9.53 5.20 -7.06
N GLN A 161 8.19 5.15 -6.97
CA GLN A 161 7.30 6.17 -7.53
C GLN A 161 7.54 7.55 -6.90
N ALA A 162 7.64 7.62 -5.57
CA ALA A 162 7.87 8.90 -4.87
C ALA A 162 9.23 9.53 -5.23
N ALA A 163 10.25 8.73 -5.57
CA ALA A 163 11.55 9.22 -6.02
C ALA A 163 11.55 9.71 -7.48
N GLU A 164 10.85 9.03 -8.40
CA GLU A 164 10.66 9.53 -9.77
C GLU A 164 9.75 10.77 -9.81
N ARG A 165 8.71 10.81 -8.97
CA ARG A 165 7.87 11.99 -8.68
C ARG A 165 8.68 13.14 -8.08
N GLY A 166 9.80 12.83 -7.41
CA GLY A 166 10.83 13.78 -6.97
C GLY A 166 11.93 14.08 -8.00
N GLY A 167 11.80 13.61 -9.25
CA GLY A 167 12.73 13.89 -10.35
C GLY A 167 14.05 13.10 -10.34
N LEU A 168 14.13 11.99 -9.60
CA LEU A 168 15.29 11.10 -9.60
C LEU A 168 15.13 9.92 -10.55
N LYS A 169 16.24 9.39 -11.07
CA LYS A 169 16.25 8.12 -11.79
C LYS A 169 16.16 6.93 -10.84
N VAL A 170 15.23 6.01 -11.07
CA VAL A 170 15.07 4.80 -10.23
C VAL A 170 15.30 3.52 -11.04
N ALA A 171 15.95 2.54 -10.44
CA ALA A 171 16.04 1.18 -10.99
C ALA A 171 15.66 0.15 -9.92
N GLN A 172 14.89 -0.86 -10.32
CA GLN A 172 14.49 -1.99 -9.49
C GLN A 172 15.04 -3.29 -10.10
N LEU A 173 15.79 -4.09 -9.33
CA LEU A 173 16.35 -5.36 -9.80
C LEU A 173 16.15 -6.44 -8.73
N GLU A 174 15.39 -7.48 -9.06
CA GLU A 174 14.89 -8.52 -8.14
C GLU A 174 14.22 -7.93 -6.88
N TRP A 175 13.66 -6.72 -7.00
CA TRP A 175 12.88 -6.11 -5.93
C TRP A 175 11.45 -6.64 -6.01
N ALA A 176 11.14 -7.67 -5.21
CA ALA A 176 9.96 -8.51 -5.42
C ALA A 176 8.64 -7.71 -5.43
N GLY A 177 7.89 -7.85 -6.52
CA GLY A 177 6.64 -7.12 -6.74
C GLY A 177 6.80 -5.66 -7.19
N GLY A 178 8.04 -5.21 -7.41
CA GLY A 178 8.38 -3.88 -7.93
C GLY A 178 7.78 -3.61 -9.31
N ARG A 179 7.44 -4.65 -10.09
CA ARG A 179 6.68 -4.52 -11.36
C ARG A 179 5.37 -3.72 -11.21
N ASN A 180 4.69 -3.85 -10.05
CA ASN A 180 3.42 -3.17 -9.80
C ASN A 180 3.61 -1.67 -9.48
N ALA A 181 4.83 -1.23 -9.19
CA ALA A 181 5.11 0.18 -8.88
C ALA A 181 5.06 1.11 -10.11
N LEU A 182 5.11 0.59 -11.34
CA LEU A 182 5.18 1.38 -12.59
C LEU A 182 6.12 2.61 -12.52
N ILE A 183 7.42 2.34 -12.67
CA ILE A 183 8.43 3.39 -12.89
C ILE A 183 8.83 3.53 -14.36
N ASP A 184 9.25 4.73 -14.75
CA ASP A 184 9.82 5.08 -16.06
C ASP A 184 11.17 4.40 -16.30
N GLY A 185 11.93 4.16 -15.22
CA GLY A 185 13.19 3.44 -15.22
C GLY A 185 13.09 1.91 -15.32
N PRO A 186 14.24 1.21 -15.40
CA PRO A 186 14.27 -0.24 -15.52
C PRO A 186 13.82 -0.94 -14.24
N THR A 187 12.81 -1.80 -14.40
CA THR A 187 12.40 -2.80 -13.42
C THR A 187 12.67 -4.19 -13.98
N ILE A 188 13.45 -4.98 -13.26
CA ILE A 188 13.64 -6.42 -13.47
C ILE A 188 13.14 -7.08 -12.19
N ASP A 189 12.14 -7.95 -12.32
CA ASP A 189 11.42 -8.61 -11.23
C ASP A 189 11.43 -10.14 -11.46
N PHE A 190 10.96 -10.91 -10.49
CA PHE A 190 11.16 -12.36 -10.40
C PHE A 190 10.75 -13.14 -11.68
N ARG A 191 11.45 -14.24 -11.97
CA ARG A 191 11.20 -15.07 -13.17
C ARG A 191 9.83 -15.77 -13.20
N THR A 192 9.26 -15.94 -14.39
CA THR A 192 8.07 -16.79 -14.64
C THR A 192 8.46 -18.16 -15.22
N PHE A 193 7.67 -19.19 -14.92
CA PHE A 193 7.84 -20.56 -15.44
C PHE A 193 6.90 -20.83 -16.63
N HIS A 194 7.41 -21.52 -17.66
CA HIS A 194 6.72 -21.79 -18.94
C HIS A 194 6.80 -23.27 -19.40
N SER A 195 7.27 -24.16 -18.53
CA SER A 195 7.21 -25.62 -18.69
C SER A 195 7.32 -26.31 -17.32
N GLY A 196 7.10 -27.62 -17.30
CA GLY A 196 7.57 -28.49 -16.23
C GLY A 196 9.11 -28.62 -16.20
N ARG A 197 9.58 -29.31 -15.16
CA ARG A 197 10.98 -29.57 -14.79
C ARG A 197 11.13 -31.07 -14.50
N GLY A 198 12.31 -31.65 -14.69
CA GLY A 198 12.45 -33.09 -14.51
C GLY A 198 13.73 -33.73 -15.03
N VAL A 199 13.69 -35.06 -15.10
CA VAL A 199 14.81 -35.92 -15.50
C VAL A 199 14.43 -36.92 -16.58
N ALA A 200 15.44 -37.36 -17.35
CA ALA A 200 15.42 -38.62 -18.08
C ALA A 200 16.55 -39.52 -17.58
N THR A 201 16.24 -40.76 -17.22
CA THR A 201 17.18 -41.67 -16.56
C THR A 201 16.84 -43.14 -16.79
N ASN A 202 17.87 -43.99 -16.85
CA ASN A 202 17.73 -45.44 -16.95
C ASN A 202 17.83 -46.17 -15.59
N TYR A 203 17.83 -45.43 -14.47
CA TYR A 203 17.88 -46.02 -13.14
C TYR A 203 17.05 -45.24 -12.12
N ILE A 204 16.56 -45.97 -11.11
CA ILE A 204 15.91 -45.43 -9.92
C ILE A 204 16.90 -45.46 -8.76
N SER A 205 17.00 -44.35 -8.02
CA SER A 205 17.75 -44.25 -6.77
C SER A 205 16.92 -44.74 -5.58
N GLY A 206 17.58 -45.37 -4.61
CA GLY A 206 16.98 -45.82 -3.36
C GLY A 206 17.56 -45.07 -2.16
N ALA A 207 16.90 -45.19 -1.00
CA ALA A 207 17.31 -44.51 0.23
C ALA A 207 18.80 -44.71 0.54
N GLY A 208 19.51 -43.61 0.78
CA GLY A 208 20.96 -43.58 1.03
C GLY A 208 21.85 -43.35 -0.21
N ASP A 209 21.31 -43.26 -1.43
CA ASP A 209 21.98 -42.59 -2.55
C ASP A 209 21.84 -41.05 -2.40
N PRO A 210 22.80 -40.21 -2.82
CA PRO A 210 22.67 -38.74 -2.77
C PRO A 210 21.50 -38.14 -3.56
N THR A 211 20.81 -38.97 -4.36
CA THR A 211 19.48 -38.73 -4.92
C THR A 211 18.52 -39.78 -4.36
N PHE A 212 17.26 -39.44 -4.08
CA PHE A 212 16.25 -40.38 -3.60
C PHE A 212 14.94 -40.11 -4.33
N ASP A 213 14.53 -40.98 -5.25
CA ASP A 213 13.42 -40.70 -6.16
C ASP A 213 12.06 -40.95 -5.47
N ASP A 214 11.62 -40.00 -4.65
CA ASP A 214 10.41 -40.17 -3.84
C ASP A 214 9.13 -40.12 -4.69
N VAL A 215 8.43 -41.26 -4.75
CA VAL A 215 7.21 -41.43 -5.56
C VAL A 215 6.06 -40.50 -5.14
N PRO A 216 5.71 -40.39 -3.84
CA PRO A 216 4.75 -39.38 -3.36
C PRO A 216 5.07 -37.95 -3.83
N PHE A 217 6.28 -37.46 -3.63
CA PHE A 217 6.66 -36.07 -3.93
C PHE A 217 6.78 -35.79 -5.43
N ILE A 218 7.34 -36.72 -6.22
CA ILE A 218 7.34 -36.64 -7.70
C ILE A 218 5.90 -36.50 -8.21
N GLY A 219 4.97 -37.29 -7.66
CA GLY A 219 3.55 -37.24 -8.01
C GLY A 219 2.85 -35.96 -7.55
N ALA A 220 3.05 -35.55 -6.29
CA ALA A 220 2.40 -34.38 -5.68
C ALA A 220 2.80 -33.06 -6.35
N PHE A 221 4.08 -32.89 -6.69
CA PHE A 221 4.58 -31.71 -7.40
C PHE A 221 4.50 -31.82 -8.93
N GLY A 222 3.99 -32.93 -9.47
CA GLY A 222 3.82 -33.13 -10.92
C GLY A 222 5.14 -33.08 -11.70
N LEU A 223 6.23 -33.52 -11.10
CA LEU A 223 7.57 -33.46 -11.70
C LEU A 223 7.69 -34.47 -12.83
N GLN A 224 8.37 -34.11 -13.93
CA GLN A 224 8.59 -35.03 -15.04
C GLN A 224 9.69 -36.05 -14.68
N PHE A 225 9.38 -37.34 -14.79
CA PHE A 225 10.33 -38.43 -14.53
C PHE A 225 10.28 -39.45 -15.67
N ASP A 226 11.16 -39.25 -16.66
CA ASP A 226 11.24 -40.08 -17.86
C ASP A 226 12.13 -41.30 -17.59
N HIS A 227 11.52 -42.48 -17.48
CA HIS A 227 12.17 -43.77 -17.23
C HIS A 227 11.72 -44.80 -18.28
N PRO A 228 12.58 -45.70 -18.79
CA PRO A 228 12.22 -46.66 -19.85
C PRO A 228 11.02 -47.54 -19.50
N ASP A 229 10.93 -48.04 -18.26
CA ASP A 229 9.78 -48.83 -17.76
C ASP A 229 8.65 -47.96 -17.15
N GLY A 230 8.83 -46.64 -17.08
CA GLY A 230 7.95 -45.71 -16.35
C GLY A 230 8.23 -45.68 -14.84
N TYR A 231 7.81 -44.61 -14.17
CA TYR A 231 8.00 -44.42 -12.72
C TYR A 231 6.97 -43.43 -12.15
N ALA A 232 6.74 -43.46 -10.83
CA ALA A 232 5.85 -42.53 -10.10
C ALA A 232 4.46 -42.28 -10.76
N GLY A 233 3.86 -43.31 -11.36
CA GLY A 233 2.57 -43.23 -12.08
C GLY A 233 2.64 -42.68 -13.51
N GLN A 234 3.83 -42.28 -13.98
CA GLN A 234 4.10 -41.79 -15.32
C GLN A 234 4.31 -42.94 -16.32
N ALA A 235 3.98 -42.72 -17.59
CA ALA A 235 4.03 -43.74 -18.62
C ALA A 235 5.48 -44.11 -19.03
N PRO A 236 5.73 -45.37 -19.45
CA PRO A 236 7.03 -45.80 -19.97
C PRO A 236 7.56 -44.90 -21.09
N PHE A 237 8.83 -44.49 -20.98
CA PHE A 237 9.51 -43.67 -21.99
C PHE A 237 10.84 -44.29 -22.42
N PRO A 238 10.83 -45.26 -23.38
CA PRO A 238 12.01 -46.04 -23.75
C PRO A 238 13.23 -45.24 -24.22
N ALA A 239 13.06 -43.99 -24.67
CA ALA A 239 14.18 -43.14 -25.10
C ALA A 239 14.93 -42.46 -23.92
N ALA A 240 14.56 -42.78 -22.67
CA ALA A 240 15.39 -42.51 -21.50
C ALA A 240 16.47 -43.59 -21.24
N GLU A 241 16.47 -44.69 -22.01
CA GLU A 241 17.59 -45.66 -22.04
C GLU A 241 18.62 -45.24 -23.11
N PRO A 242 19.94 -45.26 -22.81
CA PRO A 242 20.98 -45.19 -23.82
C PRO A 242 20.82 -46.25 -24.92
N SER A 243 20.87 -45.82 -26.17
CA SER A 243 20.78 -46.69 -27.35
C SER A 243 21.69 -46.21 -28.48
N ASP A 244 22.02 -47.04 -29.47
CA ASP A 244 22.98 -46.67 -30.54
C ASP A 244 22.62 -45.33 -31.22
N ALA A 245 23.57 -44.39 -31.25
CA ALA A 245 23.33 -43.06 -31.82
C ALA A 245 23.02 -43.13 -33.32
N THR A 246 21.83 -42.66 -33.73
CA THR A 246 21.36 -42.76 -35.12
C THR A 246 20.85 -41.43 -35.68
N GLY A 247 21.24 -41.15 -36.94
CA GLY A 247 20.81 -39.96 -37.68
C GLY A 247 21.57 -38.67 -37.36
N TRP A 248 22.49 -38.68 -36.38
CA TRP A 248 23.29 -37.52 -36.01
C TRP A 248 24.25 -37.06 -37.12
N THR A 249 24.45 -35.74 -37.23
CA THR A 249 25.43 -35.11 -38.13
C THR A 249 26.39 -34.22 -37.36
N ASN A 250 27.58 -33.97 -37.92
CA ASN A 250 28.59 -33.01 -37.43
C ASN A 250 28.99 -33.13 -35.93
N VAL A 251 28.72 -34.27 -35.29
CA VAL A 251 29.04 -34.56 -33.89
C VAL A 251 30.55 -34.78 -33.65
N PRO A 252 31.03 -34.60 -32.40
CA PRO A 252 32.37 -35.00 -31.97
C PRO A 252 32.70 -36.48 -32.29
N THR A 253 33.98 -36.77 -32.47
CA THR A 253 34.48 -38.15 -32.51
C THR A 253 34.25 -38.81 -31.15
N SER A 254 33.52 -39.94 -31.15
CA SER A 254 33.46 -40.86 -30.02
C SER A 254 34.48 -41.99 -30.24
N TYR A 255 35.25 -42.32 -29.21
CA TYR A 255 36.21 -43.43 -29.25
C TYR A 255 35.57 -44.77 -28.84
N SER A 256 34.54 -44.73 -27.99
CA SER A 256 33.54 -45.78 -27.80
C SER A 256 32.36 -45.65 -28.79
N ALA A 257 31.49 -46.65 -28.87
CA ALA A 257 30.34 -46.66 -29.78
C ALA A 257 29.23 -45.72 -29.30
N ALA A 258 29.24 -44.47 -29.78
CA ALA A 258 28.34 -43.39 -29.34
C ALA A 258 26.87 -43.82 -29.18
N GLN A 259 26.25 -43.40 -28.08
CA GLN A 259 24.87 -43.70 -27.73
C GLN A 259 24.02 -42.41 -27.74
N GLU A 260 22.71 -42.55 -27.65
CA GLU A 260 21.76 -41.45 -27.57
C GLU A 260 20.66 -41.67 -26.54
N MET A 261 20.14 -40.57 -26.02
CA MET A 261 18.94 -40.47 -25.18
C MET A 261 18.07 -39.28 -25.65
N ARG A 262 16.81 -39.24 -25.21
CA ARG A 262 15.90 -38.09 -25.37
C ARG A 262 15.52 -37.57 -24.00
N LEU A 263 15.69 -36.27 -23.78
CA LEU A 263 15.16 -35.54 -22.63
C LEU A 263 13.96 -34.73 -23.13
N ARG A 264 12.74 -35.12 -22.77
CA ARG A 264 11.55 -34.30 -23.05
C ARG A 264 11.59 -33.05 -22.18
N VAL A 265 10.87 -32.00 -22.58
CA VAL A 265 10.57 -30.87 -21.70
C VAL A 265 9.08 -30.57 -21.87
N LEU A 266 8.29 -31.11 -20.95
CA LEU A 266 6.83 -31.10 -21.04
C LEU A 266 6.24 -29.76 -20.59
N ASP A 267 5.26 -29.25 -21.32
CA ASP A 267 4.32 -28.22 -20.88
C ASP A 267 2.88 -28.75 -21.08
N PHE A 268 2.09 -28.77 -20.00
CA PHE A 268 0.79 -29.46 -19.91
C PHE A 268 0.77 -30.85 -20.60
N GLY A 269 1.83 -31.64 -20.39
CA GLY A 269 1.99 -33.00 -20.94
C GLY A 269 2.43 -33.08 -22.41
N THR A 270 2.67 -31.94 -23.09
CA THR A 270 3.20 -31.89 -24.46
C THR A 270 4.70 -31.60 -24.44
N ASP A 271 5.53 -32.41 -25.09
CA ASP A 271 6.96 -32.11 -25.26
C ASP A 271 7.12 -30.94 -26.24
N LYS A 272 7.38 -29.74 -25.70
CA LYS A 272 7.51 -28.50 -26.47
C LYS A 272 8.97 -28.11 -26.72
N TYR A 273 9.85 -28.43 -25.78
CA TYR A 273 11.22 -27.88 -25.74
C TYR A 273 12.31 -28.95 -25.54
N GLY A 274 11.96 -30.24 -25.60
CA GLY A 274 12.91 -31.33 -25.35
C GLY A 274 14.07 -31.40 -26.34
N VAL A 275 15.19 -31.94 -25.86
CA VAL A 275 16.47 -32.05 -26.55
C VAL A 275 16.88 -33.52 -26.72
N ASN A 276 17.56 -33.82 -27.82
CA ASN A 276 18.24 -35.11 -27.99
C ASN A 276 19.64 -35.00 -27.36
N ALA A 277 20.13 -36.09 -26.78
CA ALA A 277 21.44 -36.18 -26.16
C ALA A 277 22.29 -37.23 -26.91
N PHE A 278 23.48 -36.84 -27.35
CA PHE A 278 24.52 -37.67 -27.96
C PHE A 278 25.59 -37.94 -26.91
N ILE A 279 25.67 -39.17 -26.42
CA ILE A 279 26.55 -39.60 -25.35
C ILE A 279 27.80 -40.20 -25.97
N TYR A 280 28.96 -39.63 -25.66
CA TYR A 280 30.22 -40.01 -26.28
C TYR A 280 31.39 -40.09 -25.30
N ASP A 281 32.42 -40.81 -25.76
CA ASP A 281 33.70 -40.98 -25.10
C ASP A 281 34.72 -40.12 -25.86
N SER A 282 35.27 -39.10 -25.19
CA SER A 282 36.15 -38.11 -25.78
C SER A 282 37.62 -38.55 -25.91
N THR A 283 37.96 -39.78 -25.47
CA THR A 283 39.34 -40.20 -25.19
C THR A 283 39.85 -41.40 -26.01
N ASP A 284 40.93 -41.20 -26.77
CA ASP A 284 41.61 -42.25 -27.55
C ASP A 284 42.53 -43.13 -26.66
N ASP A 285 41.97 -43.84 -25.68
CA ASP A 285 42.74 -44.70 -24.76
C ASP A 285 42.42 -46.22 -24.85
N SER A 286 41.40 -46.59 -25.64
CA SER A 286 40.89 -47.95 -25.85
C SER A 286 40.21 -48.63 -24.65
N ALA A 287 39.76 -47.87 -23.65
CA ALA A 287 38.76 -48.33 -22.70
C ALA A 287 37.33 -48.11 -23.24
N THR A 288 36.32 -48.16 -22.36
CA THR A 288 34.98 -47.67 -22.64
C THR A 288 34.56 -46.83 -21.46
N ASN A 289 34.46 -45.52 -21.69
CA ASN A 289 34.37 -44.53 -20.62
C ASN A 289 33.72 -43.24 -21.11
N TYR A 290 32.42 -43.32 -21.40
CA TYR A 290 31.63 -42.15 -21.80
C TYR A 290 31.73 -41.04 -20.74
N ASP A 291 32.16 -39.85 -21.16
CA ASP A 291 32.48 -38.72 -20.29
C ASP A 291 31.76 -37.42 -20.71
N ARG A 292 31.08 -37.42 -21.86
CA ARG A 292 30.43 -36.24 -22.46
C ARG A 292 29.02 -36.54 -22.98
N VAL A 293 28.17 -35.52 -22.91
CA VAL A 293 26.83 -35.50 -23.51
C VAL A 293 26.63 -34.20 -24.29
N LEU A 294 26.53 -34.31 -25.62
CA LEU A 294 26.15 -33.21 -26.50
C LEU A 294 24.64 -33.19 -26.69
N PHE A 295 23.99 -32.10 -26.29
CA PHE A 295 22.56 -31.87 -26.47
C PHE A 295 22.29 -31.10 -27.76
N ALA A 296 21.31 -31.51 -28.55
CA ALA A 296 20.86 -30.78 -29.75
C ALA A 296 19.37 -30.99 -30.04
N PHE A 297 18.72 -29.99 -30.64
CA PHE A 297 17.31 -30.07 -31.03
C PHE A 297 17.11 -30.99 -32.23
N ASP A 298 17.85 -30.79 -33.33
CA ASP A 298 17.67 -31.52 -34.61
C ASP A 298 18.72 -32.62 -34.86
N LYS A 299 19.41 -33.09 -33.81
CA LYS A 299 20.55 -34.04 -33.87
C LYS A 299 21.75 -33.58 -34.72
N ASP A 300 21.93 -32.27 -34.91
CA ASP A 300 23.11 -31.71 -35.58
C ASP A 300 24.11 -31.15 -34.57
N GLY A 301 25.29 -31.76 -34.47
CA GLY A 301 26.40 -31.30 -33.63
C GLY A 301 27.06 -30.00 -34.10
N ALA A 302 26.66 -29.47 -35.26
CA ALA A 302 27.02 -28.13 -35.71
C ALA A 302 26.19 -27.01 -35.04
N ASP A 303 25.03 -27.34 -34.45
CA ASP A 303 24.17 -26.42 -33.70
C ASP A 303 23.77 -27.03 -32.33
N PRO A 304 24.74 -27.25 -31.43
CA PRO A 304 24.49 -27.87 -30.13
C PRO A 304 23.82 -26.88 -29.17
N ALA A 305 22.80 -27.37 -28.46
CA ALA A 305 22.22 -26.66 -27.32
C ALA A 305 23.20 -26.60 -26.14
N ALA A 306 23.94 -27.67 -25.89
CA ALA A 306 25.02 -27.75 -24.90
C ALA A 306 25.96 -28.93 -25.20
N ASP A 307 27.17 -28.95 -24.65
CA ASP A 307 28.07 -30.11 -24.64
C ASP A 307 28.77 -30.19 -23.27
N LEU A 308 28.38 -31.17 -22.46
CA LEU A 308 28.54 -31.18 -21.01
C LEU A 308 29.16 -32.49 -20.51
N ALA A 309 30.06 -32.39 -19.53
CA ALA A 309 30.45 -33.50 -18.67
C ALA A 309 29.52 -33.61 -17.44
N GLN A 310 29.66 -34.69 -16.65
CA GLN A 310 28.87 -34.86 -15.42
C GLN A 310 29.09 -33.70 -14.44
N GLY A 311 28.00 -33.11 -13.95
CA GLY A 311 28.00 -31.96 -13.05
C GLY A 311 28.11 -30.59 -13.74
N GLU A 312 28.24 -30.52 -15.07
CA GLU A 312 28.20 -29.25 -15.79
C GLU A 312 26.75 -28.81 -16.09
N PHE A 313 26.46 -27.51 -15.93
CA PHE A 313 25.20 -26.88 -16.35
C PHE A 313 25.39 -26.16 -17.70
N GLY A 314 24.49 -26.38 -18.65
CA GLY A 314 24.37 -25.61 -19.89
C GLY A 314 23.12 -24.73 -19.90
N ASP A 315 23.24 -23.46 -20.29
CA ASP A 315 22.09 -22.55 -20.48
C ASP A 315 21.60 -22.62 -21.93
N VAL A 316 20.35 -23.07 -22.11
CA VAL A 316 19.73 -23.30 -23.41
C VAL A 316 18.58 -22.34 -23.63
N LYS A 317 18.70 -21.49 -24.65
CA LYS A 317 17.62 -20.60 -25.10
C LYS A 317 16.61 -21.35 -25.96
N VAL A 318 15.33 -21.04 -25.79
CA VAL A 318 14.21 -21.66 -26.49
C VAL A 318 13.19 -20.61 -26.93
N THR A 319 12.44 -20.90 -27.99
CA THR A 319 11.27 -20.08 -28.35
C THR A 319 10.05 -20.63 -27.60
N ILE A 320 9.43 -19.80 -26.75
CA ILE A 320 8.21 -20.15 -26.01
C ILE A 320 7.07 -20.40 -27.01
N ALA A 321 6.33 -21.49 -26.79
CA ALA A 321 5.26 -21.93 -27.68
C ALA A 321 3.90 -21.95 -26.97
N GLY A 322 2.99 -21.08 -27.39
CA GLY A 322 1.66 -20.84 -26.82
C GLY A 322 1.63 -19.82 -25.67
N GLY A 323 0.42 -19.41 -25.31
CA GLY A 323 0.17 -18.36 -24.31
C GLY A 323 0.40 -16.94 -24.84
N SER A 324 0.47 -15.96 -23.95
CA SER A 324 0.69 -14.54 -24.30
C SER A 324 2.13 -14.22 -24.74
N LEU A 325 3.05 -15.17 -24.57
CA LEU A 325 4.48 -15.05 -24.92
C LEU A 325 4.90 -16.01 -26.04
N ASP A 326 3.94 -16.49 -26.84
CA ASP A 326 4.21 -17.27 -28.05
C ASP A 326 5.20 -16.54 -28.97
N GLY A 327 6.23 -17.25 -29.45
CA GLY A 327 7.30 -16.69 -30.28
C GLY A 327 8.33 -15.83 -29.54
N ARG A 328 8.28 -15.73 -28.20
CA ARG A 328 9.26 -15.00 -27.37
C ARG A 328 10.36 -15.91 -26.83
N THR A 329 11.51 -15.34 -26.46
CA THR A 329 12.63 -16.12 -25.92
C THR A 329 12.40 -16.52 -24.47
N GLY A 330 12.55 -17.81 -24.15
CA GLY A 330 12.80 -18.29 -22.80
C GLY A 330 14.17 -18.97 -22.73
N GLY A 331 14.51 -19.53 -21.58
CA GLY A 331 15.62 -20.47 -21.48
C GLY A 331 15.46 -21.44 -20.32
N MET A 332 16.26 -22.50 -20.33
CA MET A 332 16.30 -23.53 -19.30
C MET A 332 17.75 -23.95 -19.06
N LEU A 333 18.06 -24.45 -17.87
CA LEU A 333 19.34 -25.10 -17.64
C LEU A 333 19.22 -26.61 -17.88
N LEU A 334 20.17 -27.17 -18.61
CA LEU A 334 20.39 -28.61 -18.76
C LEU A 334 21.58 -29.05 -17.90
N ARG A 335 21.55 -30.29 -17.39
CA ARG A 335 22.66 -30.87 -16.62
C ARG A 335 22.78 -32.38 -16.86
N VAL A 336 24.02 -32.87 -16.84
CA VAL A 336 24.33 -34.30 -16.72
C VAL A 336 24.52 -34.61 -15.24
N GLU A 337 23.45 -35.02 -14.55
CA GLU A 337 23.48 -35.28 -13.10
C GLU A 337 24.23 -36.58 -12.78
N ARG A 338 24.09 -37.60 -13.64
CA ARG A 338 24.85 -38.85 -13.57
C ARG A 338 25.24 -39.34 -14.97
N LEU A 339 26.48 -39.78 -15.11
CA LEU A 339 27.01 -40.46 -16.29
C LEU A 339 28.11 -41.43 -15.83
N GLU A 340 27.74 -42.69 -15.57
CA GLU A 340 28.74 -43.73 -15.32
C GLU A 340 29.50 -44.08 -16.62
N PRO A 341 30.81 -44.38 -16.55
CA PRO A 341 31.64 -44.68 -17.72
C PRO A 341 31.14 -45.84 -18.60
N ASP A 342 30.34 -46.75 -18.03
CA ASP A 342 29.72 -47.91 -18.70
C ASP A 342 28.22 -47.72 -19.03
N LEU A 343 27.66 -46.53 -18.77
CA LEU A 343 26.25 -46.15 -18.91
C LEU A 343 25.27 -46.93 -18.02
N SER A 344 25.75 -47.68 -17.02
CA SER A 344 24.90 -48.42 -16.07
C SER A 344 24.02 -47.52 -15.19
N LYS A 345 24.38 -46.24 -15.06
CA LYS A 345 23.54 -45.17 -14.54
C LYS A 345 23.76 -43.89 -15.36
N VAL A 346 22.73 -43.43 -16.06
CA VAL A 346 22.68 -42.10 -16.70
C VAL A 346 21.47 -41.33 -16.19
N ARG A 347 21.65 -40.05 -15.85
CA ARG A 347 20.58 -39.13 -15.45
C ARG A 347 20.85 -37.76 -16.05
N LEU A 348 19.95 -37.32 -16.93
CA LEU A 348 19.95 -36.01 -17.56
C LEU A 348 18.82 -35.19 -16.93
N PHE A 349 19.10 -33.96 -16.50
CA PHE A 349 18.18 -33.08 -15.79
C PHE A 349 17.91 -31.80 -16.59
N HIS A 350 16.69 -31.25 -16.48
CA HIS A 350 16.35 -29.91 -16.94
C HIS A 350 15.54 -29.13 -15.90
N THR A 351 15.79 -27.82 -15.81
CA THR A 351 14.88 -26.89 -15.14
C THR A 351 13.63 -26.65 -15.99
N SER A 352 12.62 -26.00 -15.41
CA SER A 352 11.59 -25.33 -16.21
C SER A 352 12.20 -24.30 -17.16
N VAL A 353 11.54 -24.08 -18.30
CA VAL A 353 11.75 -22.90 -19.14
C VAL A 353 11.30 -21.66 -18.39
N THR A 354 12.15 -20.64 -18.34
CA THR A 354 11.95 -19.41 -17.58
C THR A 354 12.40 -18.16 -18.35
N ARG A 355 11.91 -17.00 -17.92
CA ARG A 355 12.48 -15.67 -18.23
C ARG A 355 12.22 -14.72 -17.08
N ALA A 356 13.09 -13.73 -16.89
CA ALA A 356 12.84 -12.63 -15.96
C ALA A 356 11.59 -11.85 -16.41
N GLN A 357 10.84 -11.32 -15.45
CA GLN A 357 9.85 -10.29 -15.74
C GLN A 357 10.58 -8.96 -15.81
N ALA A 358 10.34 -8.16 -16.85
CA ALA A 358 11.00 -6.88 -16.95
C ALA A 358 10.16 -5.83 -17.69
N SER A 359 10.38 -4.58 -17.32
CA SER A 359 9.83 -3.40 -17.99
C SER A 359 10.81 -2.25 -17.88
N TRP A 360 10.88 -1.43 -18.92
CA TRP A 360 11.58 -0.14 -18.88
C TRP A 360 10.86 0.75 -19.92
N PRO A 361 9.83 1.51 -19.53
CA PRO A 361 9.01 2.30 -20.45
C PRO A 361 9.83 3.26 -21.32
N THR A 362 10.88 3.87 -20.74
CA THR A 362 11.77 4.83 -21.41
C THR A 362 13.03 4.20 -22.03
N TRP A 363 13.06 2.87 -22.26
CA TRP A 363 14.26 2.20 -22.78
C TRP A 363 14.70 2.77 -24.15
N PRO A 364 15.95 3.25 -24.32
CA PRO A 364 16.41 3.81 -25.60
C PRO A 364 16.57 2.78 -26.73
N GLY A 365 16.39 1.49 -26.43
CA GLY A 365 16.70 0.40 -27.35
C GLY A 365 18.19 0.15 -27.50
N GLU A 366 18.54 -0.85 -28.31
CA GLU A 366 19.93 -1.30 -28.46
C GLU A 366 20.36 -1.46 -29.92
N ALA A 367 21.64 -1.18 -30.16
CA ALA A 367 22.21 -1.24 -31.50
C ALA A 367 22.16 -2.68 -32.04
N SER A 368 21.55 -2.87 -33.22
CA SER A 368 21.27 -4.18 -33.83
C SER A 368 20.28 -5.09 -33.08
N PHE A 369 19.47 -4.54 -32.18
CA PHE A 369 18.30 -5.23 -31.63
C PHE A 369 16.98 -4.60 -32.14
N THR A 370 15.88 -5.36 -32.09
CA THR A 370 14.53 -4.86 -32.40
C THR A 370 13.52 -5.68 -31.58
N GLY A 371 12.87 -5.03 -30.62
CA GLY A 371 11.99 -5.67 -29.64
C GLY A 371 11.84 -4.77 -28.41
N ALA A 372 11.25 -5.30 -27.34
CA ALA A 372 11.17 -4.64 -26.04
C ALA A 372 12.31 -5.07 -25.10
N PHE A 373 12.48 -4.35 -23.99
CA PHE A 373 13.56 -4.55 -23.02
C PHE A 373 13.58 -5.97 -22.42
N ASP A 374 12.41 -6.54 -22.12
CA ASP A 374 12.26 -7.90 -21.57
C ASP A 374 12.77 -8.98 -22.53
N GLU A 375 12.49 -8.82 -23.82
CA GLU A 375 12.99 -9.71 -24.88
C GLU A 375 14.49 -9.55 -25.11
N TYR A 376 15.02 -8.32 -24.97
CA TYR A 376 16.46 -8.08 -25.01
C TYR A 376 17.17 -8.80 -23.86
N LEU A 377 16.64 -8.71 -22.64
CA LEU A 377 17.18 -9.44 -21.48
C LEU A 377 17.17 -10.96 -21.73
N ALA A 378 16.03 -11.51 -22.15
CA ALA A 378 15.89 -12.95 -22.39
C ALA A 378 16.86 -13.51 -23.45
N GLN A 379 17.12 -12.73 -24.52
CA GLN A 379 18.04 -13.12 -25.61
C GLN A 379 19.52 -12.88 -25.33
N ARG A 380 19.88 -11.84 -24.57
CA ARG A 380 21.28 -11.39 -24.44
C ARG A 380 21.97 -11.80 -23.14
N PHE A 381 21.21 -12.13 -22.10
CA PHE A 381 21.73 -12.45 -20.78
C PHE A 381 21.50 -13.93 -20.44
N PRO A 382 22.27 -14.50 -19.51
CA PRO A 382 22.00 -15.85 -19.00
C PRO A 382 20.59 -15.98 -18.43
N THR A 383 20.04 -17.19 -18.49
CA THR A 383 18.65 -17.46 -18.09
C THR A 383 18.42 -17.15 -16.61
N SER A 384 17.44 -16.29 -16.33
CA SER A 384 17.03 -15.94 -14.97
C SER A 384 16.30 -17.11 -14.32
N THR A 385 16.95 -17.68 -13.31
CA THR A 385 16.49 -18.81 -12.49
C THR A 385 17.04 -18.64 -11.07
N ALA A 386 16.57 -19.45 -10.13
CA ALA A 386 17.19 -19.70 -8.83
C ALA A 386 16.64 -21.04 -8.29
N GLY A 387 16.73 -21.29 -6.98
CA GLY A 387 16.46 -22.59 -6.38
C GLY A 387 15.03 -23.06 -6.60
N ASP A 388 14.86 -24.31 -7.00
CA ASP A 388 13.56 -24.97 -7.09
C ASP A 388 13.50 -26.06 -6.00
N PHE A 389 12.73 -25.80 -4.93
CA PHE A 389 12.69 -26.72 -3.77
C PHE A 389 12.12 -28.08 -4.14
N ALA A 390 11.11 -28.13 -5.02
CA ALA A 390 10.36 -29.35 -5.30
C ALA A 390 11.22 -30.46 -5.93
N ILE A 391 12.27 -30.11 -6.69
CA ILE A 391 13.19 -31.11 -7.27
C ILE A 391 14.19 -31.68 -6.24
N LEU A 392 14.43 -30.95 -5.14
CA LEU A 392 15.23 -31.42 -4.00
C LEU A 392 14.38 -32.22 -3.02
N GLU A 393 13.16 -31.76 -2.72
CA GLU A 393 12.23 -32.45 -1.80
C GLU A 393 11.73 -33.78 -2.38
N ALA A 394 11.62 -33.88 -3.70
CA ALA A 394 11.40 -35.14 -4.41
C ALA A 394 12.68 -35.95 -4.69
N GLY A 395 13.84 -35.47 -4.22
CA GLY A 395 15.17 -36.08 -4.29
C GLY A 395 15.68 -36.45 -5.70
N ILE A 396 15.07 -35.92 -6.76
CA ILE A 396 15.47 -36.22 -8.16
C ILE A 396 16.83 -35.60 -8.54
N VAL A 397 17.26 -34.57 -7.81
CA VAL A 397 18.61 -33.97 -7.83
C VAL A 397 19.19 -33.89 -6.41
N ALA A 398 20.52 -33.80 -6.31
CA ALA A 398 21.20 -33.67 -5.01
C ALA A 398 21.12 -32.24 -4.42
N GLU A 399 21.36 -32.10 -3.10
CA GLU A 399 21.46 -30.78 -2.43
C GLU A 399 22.46 -29.85 -3.12
N GLU A 400 23.61 -30.40 -3.56
CA GLU A 400 24.62 -29.69 -4.33
C GLU A 400 24.06 -29.08 -5.62
N THR A 401 23.23 -29.83 -6.36
CA THR A 401 22.63 -29.40 -7.63
C THR A 401 21.57 -28.31 -7.43
N TYR A 402 20.74 -28.44 -6.39
CA TYR A 402 19.82 -27.37 -5.97
C TYR A 402 20.57 -26.09 -5.58
N VAL A 403 21.69 -26.21 -4.86
CA VAL A 403 22.52 -25.07 -4.46
C VAL A 403 23.20 -24.42 -5.67
N GLU A 404 23.68 -25.20 -6.64
CA GLU A 404 24.24 -24.67 -7.89
C GLU A 404 23.17 -23.98 -8.75
N GLN A 405 21.94 -24.51 -8.80
CA GLN A 405 20.80 -23.84 -9.45
C GLN A 405 20.46 -22.50 -8.79
N GLY A 406 20.36 -22.46 -7.45
CA GLY A 406 20.09 -21.22 -6.70
C GLY A 406 21.16 -20.16 -6.91
N LEU A 407 22.44 -20.57 -6.95
CA LEU A 407 23.55 -19.64 -7.21
C LEU A 407 23.68 -19.22 -8.67
N TYR A 408 23.05 -19.93 -9.63
CA TYR A 408 22.99 -19.50 -11.03
C TYR A 408 22.24 -18.16 -11.19
N TRP A 409 21.41 -17.78 -10.21
CA TRP A 409 20.83 -16.44 -10.11
C TRP A 409 21.87 -15.32 -10.28
N GLU A 410 23.07 -15.48 -9.70
CA GLU A 410 24.15 -14.49 -9.80
C GLU A 410 24.64 -14.35 -11.24
N THR A 411 24.71 -15.45 -12.00
CA THR A 411 25.13 -15.50 -13.41
C THR A 411 24.25 -14.65 -14.32
N ALA A 412 22.94 -14.61 -14.05
CA ALA A 412 21.99 -13.78 -14.81
C ALA A 412 21.97 -12.33 -14.32
N HIS A 413 21.77 -12.11 -13.02
CA HIS A 413 21.43 -10.78 -12.50
C HIS A 413 22.63 -9.85 -12.28
N HIS A 414 23.85 -10.38 -12.09
CA HIS A 414 25.04 -9.52 -11.99
C HIS A 414 25.34 -8.79 -13.31
N PRO A 415 25.38 -9.45 -14.49
CA PRO A 415 25.51 -8.73 -15.77
C PRO A 415 24.33 -7.79 -16.07
N MET A 416 23.09 -8.14 -15.70
CA MET A 416 21.93 -7.24 -15.86
C MET A 416 22.07 -5.95 -15.03
N LEU A 417 22.58 -6.06 -13.80
CA LEU A 417 22.88 -4.91 -12.93
C LEU A 417 23.96 -4.01 -13.54
N GLN A 418 25.00 -4.58 -14.15
CA GLN A 418 26.01 -3.82 -14.89
C GLN A 418 25.39 -3.10 -16.10
N TYR A 419 24.59 -3.78 -16.91
CA TYR A 419 23.90 -3.18 -18.05
C TYR A 419 23.03 -1.98 -17.65
N VAL A 420 22.22 -2.12 -16.58
CA VAL A 420 21.39 -1.04 -16.04
C VAL A 420 22.25 0.12 -15.52
N GLN A 421 23.37 -0.15 -14.84
CA GLN A 421 24.26 0.93 -14.42
C GLN A 421 24.88 1.67 -15.60
N GLU A 422 25.43 0.96 -16.58
CA GLU A 422 26.13 1.56 -17.72
C GLU A 422 25.20 2.42 -18.59
N THR A 423 23.96 1.95 -18.80
CA THR A 423 22.99 2.60 -19.71
C THR A 423 22.08 3.62 -19.05
N TYR A 424 21.56 3.36 -17.84
CA TYR A 424 20.58 4.22 -17.16
C TYR A 424 21.22 5.12 -16.09
N GLN A 425 22.23 4.64 -15.37
CA GLN A 425 22.91 5.34 -14.26
C GLN A 425 21.95 5.83 -13.14
N PRO A 426 21.14 4.94 -12.53
CA PRO A 426 20.12 5.29 -11.52
C PRO A 426 20.66 6.09 -10.34
N ASP A 427 19.81 6.94 -9.76
CA ASP A 427 20.11 7.69 -8.54
C ASP A 427 19.63 6.94 -7.28
N LEU A 428 18.51 6.24 -7.38
CA LEU A 428 18.10 5.21 -6.44
C LEU A 428 18.13 3.84 -7.12
N LEU A 429 18.95 2.94 -6.60
CA LEU A 429 18.93 1.52 -6.95
C LEU A 429 18.25 0.72 -5.83
N MET A 430 17.11 0.10 -6.13
CA MET A 430 16.41 -0.86 -5.29
C MET A 430 16.77 -2.26 -5.79
N LEU A 431 17.46 -3.06 -4.96
CA LEU A 431 18.11 -4.31 -5.37
C LEU A 431 17.83 -5.43 -4.38
N GLY A 432 17.34 -6.55 -4.88
CA GLY A 432 17.10 -7.78 -4.13
C GLY A 432 18.24 -8.80 -4.16
N TYR A 433 18.09 -9.85 -3.37
CA TYR A 433 18.87 -11.09 -3.40
C TYR A 433 18.07 -12.22 -2.73
N PRO A 434 17.56 -13.23 -3.46
CA PRO A 434 16.60 -14.19 -2.92
C PRO A 434 17.26 -15.40 -2.22
N VAL A 435 18.47 -15.79 -2.64
CA VAL A 435 19.07 -17.10 -2.29
C VAL A 435 19.35 -17.27 -0.78
N THR A 436 19.33 -16.19 0.01
CA THR A 436 19.40 -16.25 1.48
C THR A 436 18.13 -16.79 2.13
N ASP A 437 16.96 -16.58 1.53
CA ASP A 437 15.69 -17.19 1.93
C ASP A 437 15.65 -18.65 1.48
N GLU A 438 15.83 -18.90 0.17
CA GLU A 438 15.79 -20.23 -0.46
C GLU A 438 16.64 -21.28 0.32
N PHE A 439 17.88 -20.94 0.68
CA PHE A 439 18.76 -21.88 1.40
C PHE A 439 18.49 -21.94 2.91
N GLN A 440 17.82 -20.95 3.52
CA GLN A 440 17.36 -21.09 4.91
C GLN A 440 16.10 -21.97 4.96
N HIS A 441 15.19 -21.86 4.00
CA HIS A 441 14.06 -22.77 3.83
C HIS A 441 14.48 -24.24 3.79
N GLN A 442 15.50 -24.60 3.02
CA GLN A 442 15.89 -26.02 2.86
C GLN A 442 16.85 -26.55 3.94
N PHE A 443 17.56 -25.70 4.70
CA PHE A 443 18.66 -26.17 5.57
C PHE A 443 18.64 -25.68 7.03
N LEU A 444 17.73 -24.81 7.47
CA LEU A 444 17.89 -24.16 8.79
C LEU A 444 17.69 -25.13 9.98
N GLY A 445 16.67 -25.98 9.95
CA GLY A 445 16.36 -27.02 10.96
C GLY A 445 17.46 -28.07 11.06
N LEU A 446 17.88 -28.60 9.90
CA LEU A 446 19.02 -29.51 9.72
C LEU A 446 20.34 -28.98 10.33
N LEU A 447 20.44 -27.68 10.58
CA LEU A 447 21.61 -27.02 11.16
C LEU A 447 21.42 -26.53 12.61
N SER A 448 20.22 -26.67 13.17
CA SER A 448 19.78 -26.15 14.48
C SER A 448 19.59 -27.30 15.47
N ARG A 449 20.27 -27.24 16.62
CA ARG A 449 20.37 -28.37 17.57
C ARG A 449 19.28 -28.42 18.64
N ARG A 450 18.48 -27.36 18.73
CA ARG A 450 17.54 -27.12 19.82
C ARG A 450 16.24 -26.58 19.26
N LEU A 451 15.15 -26.95 19.90
CA LEU A 451 13.83 -26.38 19.69
C LEU A 451 13.62 -25.17 20.62
N GLN A 452 12.58 -24.40 20.34
CA GLN A 452 12.10 -23.35 21.25
C GLN A 452 11.86 -23.95 22.64
N GLY A 453 12.37 -23.31 23.69
CA GLY A 453 12.28 -23.84 25.07
C GLY A 453 13.44 -24.78 25.47
N GLY A 454 14.24 -25.26 24.52
CA GLY A 454 15.53 -25.90 24.78
C GLY A 454 15.59 -27.42 24.66
N ASP A 455 14.54 -28.08 24.17
CA ASP A 455 14.58 -29.52 23.86
C ASP A 455 15.49 -29.83 22.66
N ALA A 456 15.81 -31.10 22.45
CA ALA A 456 16.63 -31.52 21.31
C ALA A 456 15.81 -31.46 20.01
N ASN A 457 16.40 -30.96 18.93
CA ASN A 457 15.76 -31.03 17.61
C ASN A 457 16.01 -32.43 17.01
N PRO A 458 14.98 -33.26 16.72
CA PRO A 458 15.18 -34.55 16.06
C PRO A 458 15.72 -34.37 14.64
N ALA A 459 15.25 -33.37 13.90
CA ALA A 459 15.71 -33.02 12.55
C ALA A 459 17.15 -32.46 12.49
N PHE A 460 17.99 -32.61 13.52
CA PHE A 460 19.36 -32.11 13.50
C PHE A 460 20.30 -33.10 12.80
N ASP A 461 20.70 -32.76 11.57
CA ASP A 461 21.48 -33.62 10.66
C ASP A 461 20.73 -34.88 10.18
N ASP A 462 19.40 -34.86 10.21
CA ASP A 462 18.48 -35.94 9.81
C ASP A 462 17.31 -35.32 9.02
N VAL A 463 17.14 -35.71 7.75
CA VAL A 463 16.06 -35.25 6.85
C VAL A 463 14.80 -36.12 6.95
N GLU A 464 14.96 -37.42 7.18
CA GLU A 464 13.88 -38.42 7.13
C GLU A 464 13.13 -38.53 8.47
N LEU A 465 13.69 -37.95 9.54
CA LEU A 465 13.23 -38.04 10.93
C LEU A 465 13.24 -39.48 11.47
N ASP A 466 14.10 -40.35 10.94
CA ASP A 466 14.19 -41.77 11.32
C ASP A 466 15.18 -42.04 12.48
N GLY A 467 15.91 -41.01 12.92
CA GLY A 467 16.93 -41.06 13.97
C GLY A 467 18.34 -41.38 13.47
N ILE A 468 18.56 -41.46 12.16
CA ILE A 468 19.87 -41.73 11.53
C ILE A 468 20.44 -40.44 10.95
N ALA A 469 21.55 -39.96 11.53
CA ALA A 469 22.19 -38.73 11.05
C ALA A 469 22.89 -38.91 9.69
N ASP A 470 22.51 -38.08 8.72
CA ASP A 470 23.11 -37.91 7.38
C ASP A 470 24.61 -37.60 7.42
N GLY A 471 25.06 -36.91 8.48
CA GLY A 471 26.41 -36.36 8.59
C GLY A 471 26.70 -35.18 7.66
N ARG A 472 25.66 -34.58 7.05
CA ARG A 472 25.74 -33.52 6.03
C ARG A 472 25.76 -32.10 6.60
N THR A 473 25.63 -31.90 7.93
CA THR A 473 25.69 -30.58 8.60
C THR A 473 26.90 -29.71 8.25
N ALA A 474 28.01 -30.29 7.78
CA ALA A 474 29.16 -29.54 7.28
C ALA A 474 28.91 -28.90 5.90
N ALA A 475 28.26 -29.63 4.99
CA ALA A 475 27.90 -29.20 3.63
C ALA A 475 26.72 -28.21 3.67
N ARG A 476 25.63 -28.57 4.34
CA ARG A 476 24.45 -27.71 4.57
C ARG A 476 24.84 -26.34 5.16
N ARG A 477 25.81 -26.31 6.10
CA ARG A 477 26.35 -25.06 6.70
C ARG A 477 27.32 -24.31 5.79
N ALA A 478 27.85 -24.94 4.75
CA ALA A 478 28.57 -24.27 3.67
C ALA A 478 27.61 -23.61 2.68
N PHE A 479 26.48 -24.26 2.36
CA PHE A 479 25.44 -23.73 1.47
C PHE A 479 24.82 -22.43 2.02
N VAL A 480 24.24 -22.46 3.22
CA VAL A 480 23.68 -21.25 3.88
C VAL A 480 24.74 -20.13 4.00
N ARG A 481 26.00 -20.48 4.29
CA ARG A 481 27.10 -19.51 4.32
C ARG A 481 27.36 -18.89 2.94
N ARG A 482 27.30 -19.67 1.86
CA ARG A 482 27.52 -19.21 0.49
C ARG A 482 26.42 -18.27 -0.01
N ALA A 483 25.16 -18.47 0.38
CA ALA A 483 24.09 -17.49 0.11
C ALA A 483 24.36 -16.14 0.79
N TYR A 484 24.70 -16.14 2.09
CA TYR A 484 25.07 -14.90 2.80
C TYR A 484 26.32 -14.23 2.17
N GLN A 485 27.29 -15.00 1.67
CA GLN A 485 28.43 -14.47 0.91
C GLN A 485 28.02 -13.88 -0.46
N GLY A 486 26.99 -14.43 -1.11
CA GLY A 486 26.42 -13.90 -2.34
C GLY A 486 25.65 -12.59 -2.14
N ALA A 487 24.96 -12.45 -1.01
CA ALA A 487 24.38 -11.16 -0.61
C ALA A 487 25.48 -10.10 -0.37
N ASP A 488 26.60 -10.45 0.27
CA ASP A 488 27.74 -9.52 0.49
C ASP A 488 28.49 -9.19 -0.82
N SER A 489 28.62 -10.12 -1.77
CA SER A 489 29.24 -9.87 -3.08
C SER A 489 28.34 -9.02 -3.97
N THR A 490 27.04 -9.32 -4.05
CA THR A 490 26.03 -8.54 -4.79
C THR A 490 25.97 -7.09 -4.27
N LEU A 491 25.94 -6.91 -2.94
CA LEU A 491 26.06 -5.60 -2.30
C LEU A 491 27.40 -4.90 -2.58
N THR A 492 28.50 -5.64 -2.70
CA THR A 492 29.82 -5.09 -3.04
C THR A 492 29.86 -4.59 -4.48
N MET A 493 29.27 -5.36 -5.40
CA MET A 493 29.13 -5.03 -6.81
C MET A 493 28.27 -3.79 -7.00
N ALA A 494 27.00 -3.82 -6.56
CA ALA A 494 26.07 -2.69 -6.67
C ALA A 494 26.65 -1.38 -6.12
N ARG A 495 27.38 -1.45 -5.00
CA ARG A 495 28.08 -0.29 -4.44
C ARG A 495 29.28 0.17 -5.24
N THR A 496 29.97 -0.70 -5.95
CA THR A 496 31.09 -0.35 -6.83
C THR A 496 30.55 0.36 -8.06
N GLU A 497 29.54 -0.24 -8.71
CA GLU A 497 28.82 0.32 -9.85
C GLU A 497 28.24 1.71 -9.54
N MET A 498 27.60 1.89 -8.37
CA MET A 498 27.10 3.18 -7.87
C MET A 498 28.18 4.13 -7.28
N GLY A 499 29.41 4.08 -7.80
CA GLY A 499 30.47 5.05 -7.47
C GLY A 499 31.14 4.84 -6.11
N GLY A 500 31.16 3.62 -5.59
CA GLY A 500 31.88 3.17 -4.39
C GLY A 500 31.31 3.63 -3.04
N HIS A 501 30.81 4.87 -2.94
CA HIS A 501 30.38 5.53 -1.69
C HIS A 501 28.98 6.17 -1.74
N PRO A 502 27.94 5.52 -2.32
CA PRO A 502 26.57 6.01 -2.22
C PRO A 502 26.07 5.97 -0.76
N THR A 503 24.89 6.53 -0.51
CA THR A 503 24.08 6.13 0.63
C THR A 503 23.65 4.67 0.42
N THR A 504 23.63 3.86 1.47
CA THR A 504 23.29 2.43 1.37
C THR A 504 22.50 2.03 2.60
N PHE A 505 21.29 1.53 2.38
CA PHE A 505 20.58 0.68 3.33
C PHE A 505 20.77 -0.77 2.91
N VAL A 506 21.07 -1.62 3.88
CA VAL A 506 21.02 -3.08 3.79
C VAL A 506 19.90 -3.50 4.72
N ALA A 507 18.91 -4.21 4.21
CA ALA A 507 17.74 -4.66 4.96
C ALA A 507 17.42 -6.13 4.65
N SER A 508 16.43 -6.63 5.38
CA SER A 508 15.56 -7.71 4.95
C SER A 508 14.13 -7.34 5.35
N ASP A 509 13.18 -8.10 4.85
CA ASP A 509 11.76 -7.95 5.00
C ASP A 509 11.21 -8.88 6.11
N HIS A 510 11.86 -10.03 6.37
CA HIS A 510 11.64 -10.87 7.55
C HIS A 510 12.90 -11.56 8.10
N GLY A 511 12.79 -12.09 9.32
CA GLY A 511 13.75 -13.05 9.86
C GLY A 511 13.34 -14.50 9.54
N PHE A 512 13.84 -15.45 10.35
CA PHE A 512 13.70 -16.89 10.11
C PHE A 512 13.75 -17.73 11.40
N ALA A 513 12.97 -18.80 11.45
CA ALA A 513 13.01 -19.86 12.45
C ALA A 513 13.25 -21.24 11.79
N PRO A 514 13.99 -22.18 12.43
CA PRO A 514 13.96 -23.58 12.04
C PRO A 514 12.57 -24.20 12.32
N GLN A 515 12.14 -25.11 11.46
CA GLN A 515 10.93 -25.93 11.60
C GLN A 515 11.16 -27.28 10.90
N PHE A 516 10.25 -28.24 11.03
CA PHE A 516 10.25 -29.49 10.23
C PHE A 516 8.88 -30.21 10.23
N LEU A 517 7.80 -29.54 10.65
CA LEU A 517 6.47 -30.12 10.80
C LEU A 517 5.41 -29.21 10.16
N ALA A 518 4.47 -29.80 9.44
CA ALA A 518 3.40 -29.10 8.73
C ALA A 518 2.02 -29.42 9.32
N ILE A 519 1.25 -28.39 9.66
CA ILE A 519 -0.13 -28.44 10.15
C ILE A 519 -1.11 -28.33 8.97
N ASP A 520 -2.04 -29.27 8.83
CA ASP A 520 -3.21 -29.13 7.95
C ASP A 520 -4.24 -28.19 8.59
N ALA A 521 -4.13 -26.89 8.30
CA ALA A 521 -5.09 -25.87 8.77
C ALA A 521 -6.53 -26.13 8.27
N SER A 522 -6.69 -26.82 7.14
CA SER A 522 -8.01 -27.09 6.56
C SER A 522 -8.72 -28.26 7.24
N LYS A 523 -7.96 -29.25 7.76
CA LYS A 523 -8.52 -30.34 8.56
C LYS A 523 -9.26 -29.83 9.80
N VAL A 524 -8.76 -28.78 10.46
CA VAL A 524 -9.47 -28.14 11.59
C VAL A 524 -10.85 -27.64 11.17
N LEU A 525 -10.98 -27.08 9.96
CA LEU A 525 -12.25 -26.62 9.40
C LEU A 525 -13.16 -27.79 9.00
N VAL A 526 -12.59 -28.93 8.59
CA VAL A 526 -13.35 -30.17 8.29
C VAL A 526 -13.89 -30.82 9.58
N ASP A 527 -13.07 -30.90 10.62
CA ASP A 527 -13.47 -31.48 11.91
C ASP A 527 -14.55 -30.63 12.62
N LEU A 528 -14.58 -29.32 12.35
CA LEU A 528 -15.67 -28.39 12.74
C LEU A 528 -16.90 -28.43 11.82
N GLY A 529 -16.86 -29.14 10.69
CA GLY A 529 -17.96 -29.21 9.72
C GLY A 529 -18.18 -27.94 8.90
N LEU A 530 -17.13 -27.13 8.71
CA LEU A 530 -17.12 -25.91 7.89
C LEU A 530 -16.57 -26.14 6.47
N ALA A 531 -15.86 -27.26 6.26
CA ALA A 531 -15.48 -27.82 4.97
C ALA A 531 -15.81 -29.33 4.94
N SER A 532 -16.01 -29.90 3.76
CA SER A 532 -16.32 -31.33 3.55
C SER A 532 -15.10 -32.19 3.30
N SER A 533 -14.00 -31.63 2.78
CA SER A 533 -12.71 -32.32 2.68
C SER A 533 -11.51 -31.37 2.80
N PRO A 534 -10.31 -31.87 3.20
CA PRO A 534 -9.11 -31.05 3.33
C PRO A 534 -8.68 -30.42 2.00
N GLN A 535 -8.19 -29.19 2.07
CA GLN A 535 -7.72 -28.41 0.92
C GLN A 535 -6.40 -28.98 0.37
N THR A 536 -6.45 -29.54 -0.84
CA THR A 536 -5.25 -29.97 -1.58
C THR A 536 -4.49 -28.79 -2.24
N SER A 537 -4.78 -27.55 -1.88
CA SER A 537 -4.11 -26.35 -2.41
C SER A 537 -4.35 -25.11 -1.55
N ASN A 538 -3.34 -24.25 -1.44
CA ASN A 538 -3.38 -23.04 -0.64
C ASN A 538 -4.49 -22.07 -1.11
N CYS A 539 -5.31 -21.62 -0.15
CA CYS A 539 -6.35 -20.60 -0.29
C CYS A 539 -7.49 -20.94 -1.28
N ARG A 540 -7.61 -22.22 -1.66
CA ARG A 540 -8.63 -22.76 -2.56
C ARG A 540 -9.41 -23.88 -1.87
N PRO A 541 -10.74 -23.92 -1.98
CA PRO A 541 -11.55 -25.08 -1.60
C PRO A 541 -11.07 -26.38 -2.28
N ALA A 542 -11.31 -27.51 -1.64
CA ALA A 542 -10.92 -28.82 -2.17
C ALA A 542 -11.69 -29.20 -3.45
N THR A 543 -11.09 -30.05 -4.28
CA THR A 543 -11.76 -30.58 -5.49
C THR A 543 -12.95 -31.46 -5.09
N GLY A 544 -14.17 -30.99 -5.35
CA GLY A 544 -15.40 -31.67 -4.92
C GLY A 544 -15.89 -31.27 -3.52
N GLU A 545 -15.46 -30.12 -3.01
CA GLU A 545 -15.97 -29.51 -1.78
C GLU A 545 -17.49 -29.22 -1.85
N THR A 546 -18.23 -29.43 -0.75
CA THR A 546 -19.71 -29.37 -0.69
C THR A 546 -20.29 -28.63 0.52
N ILE A 547 -19.46 -28.09 1.41
CA ILE A 547 -19.86 -27.22 2.52
C ILE A 547 -19.35 -25.80 2.29
N GLY A 548 -18.04 -25.61 2.10
CA GLY A 548 -17.45 -24.33 1.67
C GLY A 548 -17.77 -23.10 2.52
N LYS A 549 -18.01 -23.29 3.83
CA LYS A 549 -18.29 -22.18 4.77
C LYS A 549 -17.03 -21.46 5.24
N ALA A 550 -15.90 -22.15 5.26
CA ALA A 550 -14.60 -21.60 5.62
C ALA A 550 -13.49 -22.17 4.73
N LYS A 551 -12.38 -21.42 4.61
CA LYS A 551 -11.13 -21.89 4.00
C LYS A 551 -9.92 -21.26 4.69
N ALA A 552 -8.79 -21.96 4.65
CA ALA A 552 -7.50 -21.46 5.10
C ALA A 552 -6.62 -20.99 3.92
N CYS A 553 -5.91 -19.89 4.15
CA CYS A 553 -4.92 -19.30 3.25
C CYS A 553 -3.62 -19.12 4.05
N TRP A 554 -2.63 -19.98 3.81
CA TRP A 554 -1.42 -20.09 4.63
C TRP A 554 -0.18 -19.50 3.97
N ALA A 555 0.79 -19.10 4.78
CA ALA A 555 2.18 -18.89 4.38
C ALA A 555 3.07 -19.01 5.62
N GLY A 556 3.87 -20.08 5.66
CA GLY A 556 4.78 -20.39 6.75
C GLY A 556 4.08 -20.52 8.10
N GLY A 557 4.59 -19.80 9.10
CA GLY A 557 4.03 -19.82 10.46
C GLY A 557 2.62 -19.22 10.59
N THR A 558 2.03 -18.61 9.55
CA THR A 558 0.69 -17.99 9.61
C THR A 558 -0.32 -18.67 8.69
N ALA A 559 -1.51 -18.95 9.23
CA ALA A 559 -2.73 -19.22 8.46
C ALA A 559 -3.76 -18.10 8.68
N GLN A 560 -4.34 -17.58 7.61
CA GLN A 560 -5.52 -16.73 7.66
C GLN A 560 -6.75 -17.55 7.28
N ILE A 561 -7.79 -17.53 8.13
CA ILE A 561 -9.05 -18.22 7.89
C ILE A 561 -10.08 -17.21 7.38
N TYR A 562 -10.73 -17.56 6.27
CA TYR A 562 -11.79 -16.76 5.67
C TYR A 562 -13.11 -17.53 5.76
N LEU A 563 -14.17 -16.84 6.19
CA LEU A 563 -15.54 -17.34 6.10
C LEU A 563 -16.18 -16.91 4.79
N ASN A 564 -17.13 -17.71 4.32
CA ASN A 564 -18.05 -17.37 3.24
C ASN A 564 -19.34 -16.84 3.89
N VAL A 565 -19.57 -15.52 3.89
CA VAL A 565 -20.61 -14.89 4.72
C VAL A 565 -21.75 -14.32 3.89
N ALA A 566 -22.98 -14.68 4.27
CA ALA A 566 -24.19 -14.19 3.61
C ALA A 566 -24.32 -12.67 3.73
N GLY A 567 -24.58 -11.99 2.61
CA GLY A 567 -24.63 -10.52 2.51
C GLY A 567 -23.26 -9.84 2.36
N ARG A 568 -22.14 -10.58 2.51
CA ARG A 568 -20.78 -10.06 2.28
C ARG A 568 -20.12 -10.66 1.05
N ASP A 569 -20.17 -11.98 0.93
CA ASP A 569 -19.48 -12.75 -0.11
C ASP A 569 -20.50 -13.29 -1.14
N PRO A 570 -20.18 -13.39 -2.45
CA PRO A 570 -21.15 -13.79 -3.47
C PRO A 570 -21.69 -15.22 -3.28
N VAL A 571 -22.99 -15.41 -3.54
CA VAL A 571 -23.64 -16.73 -3.44
C VAL A 571 -23.11 -17.67 -4.52
N ASP A 572 -22.45 -18.74 -4.09
CA ASP A 572 -22.06 -19.87 -4.94
C ASP A 572 -23.15 -20.97 -4.88
N ALA A 573 -23.38 -21.68 -5.99
CA ALA A 573 -24.37 -22.76 -6.05
C ALA A 573 -23.90 -24.07 -5.38
N VAL A 574 -22.61 -24.18 -5.03
CA VAL A 574 -21.98 -25.34 -4.40
C VAL A 574 -21.66 -25.09 -2.92
N PHE A 575 -21.32 -23.86 -2.54
CA PHE A 575 -20.89 -23.52 -1.19
C PHE A 575 -22.00 -22.92 -0.33
N GLN A 576 -22.09 -23.37 0.91
CA GLN A 576 -22.96 -22.83 1.93
C GLN A 576 -22.30 -21.60 2.56
N GLN A 577 -23.11 -20.65 3.02
CA GLN A 577 -22.63 -19.47 3.72
C GLN A 577 -22.85 -19.59 5.24
N VAL A 578 -22.05 -18.84 6.00
CA VAL A 578 -22.28 -18.49 7.40
C VAL A 578 -23.24 -17.30 7.43
N ALA A 579 -24.26 -17.31 8.31
CA ALA A 579 -25.13 -16.16 8.48
C ALA A 579 -24.36 -15.01 9.13
N ALA A 580 -24.65 -13.75 8.77
CA ALA A 580 -23.95 -12.59 9.34
C ALA A 580 -23.99 -12.53 10.88
N THR A 581 -25.09 -12.99 11.48
CA THR A 581 -25.28 -13.12 12.95
C THR A 581 -24.38 -14.15 13.61
N ASP A 582 -23.86 -15.11 12.85
CA ASP A 582 -23.17 -16.30 13.35
C ASP A 582 -21.64 -16.18 13.18
N VAL A 583 -21.15 -15.09 12.57
CA VAL A 583 -19.74 -14.85 12.23
C VAL A 583 -18.86 -14.91 13.49
N ASP A 584 -19.13 -14.09 14.50
CA ASP A 584 -18.31 -14.03 15.72
C ASP A 584 -18.27 -15.37 16.47
N ALA A 585 -19.41 -16.06 16.55
CA ALA A 585 -19.51 -17.39 17.16
C ALA A 585 -18.73 -18.46 16.35
N THR A 586 -18.73 -18.35 15.03
CA THR A 586 -17.96 -19.24 14.13
C THR A 586 -16.46 -18.95 14.25
N VAL A 587 -16.05 -17.68 14.28
CA VAL A 587 -14.65 -17.26 14.49
C VAL A 587 -14.13 -17.75 15.84
N ALA A 588 -14.91 -17.60 16.92
CA ALA A 588 -14.56 -18.09 18.25
C ALA A 588 -14.41 -19.63 18.28
N ALA A 589 -15.33 -20.38 17.66
CA ALA A 589 -15.24 -21.83 17.60
C ALA A 589 -14.02 -22.33 16.81
N ILE A 590 -13.62 -21.63 15.74
CA ILE A 590 -12.38 -21.91 15.00
C ILE A 590 -11.16 -21.55 15.86
N GLU A 591 -11.18 -20.41 16.55
CA GLU A 591 -10.10 -19.96 17.41
C GLU A 591 -9.81 -20.94 18.56
N ASP A 592 -10.86 -21.38 19.29
CA ASP A 592 -10.72 -22.36 20.35
C ASP A 592 -10.19 -23.69 19.80
N ALA A 593 -10.69 -24.16 18.65
CA ALA A 593 -10.21 -25.38 18.01
C ALA A 593 -8.73 -25.32 17.60
N PHE A 594 -8.21 -24.16 17.16
CA PHE A 594 -6.78 -23.96 16.92
C PHE A 594 -5.98 -23.87 18.23
N ARG A 595 -6.50 -23.24 19.28
CA ARG A 595 -5.84 -23.13 20.59
C ARG A 595 -5.78 -24.45 21.37
N GLU A 596 -6.71 -25.37 21.13
CA GLU A 596 -6.72 -26.71 21.72
C GLU A 596 -5.90 -27.76 20.94
N LEU A 597 -5.21 -27.38 19.86
CA LEU A 597 -4.35 -28.32 19.10
C LEU A 597 -3.17 -28.84 19.93
N SER A 598 -3.02 -30.16 19.91
CA SER A 598 -1.88 -30.90 20.47
C SER A 598 -1.32 -31.87 19.44
N ASP A 599 0.00 -32.03 19.38
CA ASP A 599 0.64 -33.02 18.52
C ASP A 599 0.45 -34.45 19.06
N PRO A 600 -0.16 -35.38 18.31
CA PRO A 600 -0.33 -36.77 18.75
C PRO A 600 0.87 -37.66 18.46
N ASN A 601 1.92 -37.14 17.80
CA ASN A 601 3.04 -37.94 17.27
C ASN A 601 4.25 -37.93 18.22
N ASP A 602 5.01 -39.02 18.18
CA ASP A 602 6.31 -39.22 18.85
C ASP A 602 7.40 -38.95 17.80
N TRP A 603 8.08 -37.80 17.88
CA TRP A 603 9.10 -37.37 16.90
C TRP A 603 10.53 -37.62 17.41
N THR A 604 10.71 -37.85 18.71
CA THR A 604 12.01 -38.19 19.32
C THR A 604 12.24 -39.70 19.46
N HIS A 605 11.24 -40.53 19.11
CA HIS A 605 11.23 -42.00 19.19
C HIS A 605 11.43 -42.53 20.64
N ASP A 606 10.89 -41.78 21.60
CA ASP A 606 11.04 -41.99 23.04
C ASP A 606 9.93 -42.90 23.64
N GLY A 607 8.78 -42.99 22.94
CA GLY A 607 7.59 -43.73 23.35
C GLY A 607 6.43 -42.85 23.83
N ALA A 608 6.51 -41.53 23.72
CA ALA A 608 5.47 -40.58 24.09
C ALA A 608 5.25 -39.48 23.01
N PRO A 609 4.02 -38.97 22.84
CA PRO A 609 3.77 -37.79 22.00
C PRO A 609 4.44 -36.52 22.51
N GLU A 610 4.89 -35.67 21.60
CA GLU A 610 5.63 -34.45 21.94
C GLU A 610 4.77 -33.38 22.62
N GLY A 611 5.30 -32.78 23.69
CA GLY A 611 4.60 -31.76 24.49
C GLY A 611 4.76 -30.31 24.00
N TRP A 612 5.01 -30.11 22.70
CA TRP A 612 5.38 -28.79 22.15
C TRP A 612 4.17 -27.87 21.93
N GLU A 613 4.40 -26.55 21.98
CA GLU A 613 3.38 -25.54 21.66
C GLU A 613 3.10 -25.59 20.15
N VAL A 614 1.87 -25.90 19.73
CA VAL A 614 1.49 -25.96 18.30
C VAL A 614 1.13 -24.56 17.78
N ILE A 615 0.18 -23.88 18.45
CA ILE A 615 -0.28 -22.53 18.13
C ILE A 615 0.18 -21.54 19.20
N GLN A 616 0.95 -20.54 18.80
CA GLN A 616 1.50 -19.52 19.70
C GLN A 616 0.50 -18.38 19.94
N ARG A 617 -0.20 -17.94 18.89
CA ARG A 617 -1.20 -16.86 18.94
C ARG A 617 -2.29 -17.02 17.91
N SER A 618 -3.42 -16.41 18.21
CA SER A 618 -4.50 -16.12 17.28
C SER A 618 -4.98 -14.68 17.51
N PHE A 619 -5.54 -14.07 16.49
CA PHE A 619 -6.10 -12.72 16.50
C PHE A 619 -7.34 -12.69 15.59
N THR A 620 -8.44 -12.12 16.06
CA THR A 620 -9.55 -11.71 15.17
C THR A 620 -9.09 -10.64 14.19
N LYS A 621 -9.85 -10.44 13.09
CA LYS A 621 -9.57 -9.37 12.10
C LYS A 621 -9.37 -7.98 12.71
N ALA A 622 -10.07 -7.69 13.82
CA ALA A 622 -9.96 -6.43 14.54
C ALA A 622 -8.70 -6.34 15.43
N GLU A 623 -8.37 -7.41 16.17
CA GLU A 623 -7.17 -7.47 17.01
C GLU A 623 -5.86 -7.47 16.20
N ALA A 624 -5.92 -7.95 14.95
CA ALA A 624 -4.83 -7.93 13.99
C ALA A 624 -4.27 -6.52 13.69
N ARG A 625 -4.95 -5.46 14.14
CA ARG A 625 -4.47 -4.07 14.14
C ARG A 625 -3.29 -3.82 15.11
N TYR A 626 -3.17 -4.62 16.17
CA TYR A 626 -2.23 -4.35 17.28
C TYR A 626 -1.33 -5.55 17.60
N ILE A 627 -0.86 -6.27 16.58
CA ILE A 627 -0.01 -7.46 16.78
C ILE A 627 1.32 -7.06 17.46
N PRO A 628 1.70 -7.65 18.61
CA PRO A 628 2.90 -7.28 19.36
C PRO A 628 4.22 -7.41 18.57
N ASN A 629 4.91 -6.29 18.38
CA ASN A 629 6.14 -6.17 17.60
C ASN A 629 7.32 -5.73 18.50
N GLY A 630 7.47 -6.38 19.66
CA GLY A 630 8.47 -6.06 20.67
C GLY A 630 7.98 -5.06 21.71
N ASN A 631 8.91 -4.54 22.53
CA ASN A 631 8.55 -3.77 23.72
C ASN A 631 7.96 -2.39 23.38
N GLY A 632 6.64 -2.26 23.53
CA GLY A 632 5.90 -1.01 23.33
C GLY A 632 5.49 -0.70 21.88
N ASN A 633 5.77 -1.60 20.93
CA ASN A 633 5.44 -1.42 19.52
C ASN A 633 4.48 -2.51 19.03
N THR A 634 3.62 -2.17 18.08
CA THR A 634 2.76 -3.10 17.33
C THR A 634 2.95 -2.97 15.82
N THR A 635 2.24 -3.77 15.04
CA THR A 635 2.11 -3.67 13.58
C THR A 635 0.65 -3.93 13.19
N ASP A 636 0.17 -3.25 12.14
CA ASP A 636 -1.23 -3.21 11.72
C ASP A 636 -1.44 -4.07 10.46
N MET A 637 -2.00 -5.27 10.63
CA MET A 637 -2.44 -6.10 9.50
C MET A 637 -3.97 -6.11 9.31
N ALA A 638 -4.69 -5.13 9.83
CA ALA A 638 -6.16 -5.05 9.73
C ALA A 638 -6.61 -4.34 8.44
N HIS A 639 -6.68 -5.09 7.33
CA HIS A 639 -7.36 -4.66 6.10
C HIS A 639 -8.81 -5.19 6.13
N PRO A 640 -9.85 -4.35 5.87
CA PRO A 640 -11.26 -4.75 6.03
C PRO A 640 -11.62 -6.01 5.23
N THR A 641 -11.17 -6.05 3.98
CA THR A 641 -11.51 -7.05 2.96
C THR A 641 -10.44 -8.08 2.69
N ARG A 642 -9.20 -7.89 3.16
CA ARG A 642 -8.03 -8.70 2.74
C ARG A 642 -7.32 -9.40 3.88
N THR A 643 -7.75 -9.18 5.11
CA THR A 643 -7.33 -9.95 6.28
C THR A 643 -8.38 -11.01 6.54
N GLY A 644 -7.95 -12.22 6.88
CA GLY A 644 -8.83 -13.29 7.34
C GLY A 644 -9.70 -12.85 8.51
N ASP A 645 -10.86 -13.48 8.64
CA ASP A 645 -11.77 -13.27 9.77
C ASP A 645 -11.11 -13.73 11.09
N LEU A 646 -10.24 -14.75 11.01
CA LEU A 646 -9.25 -15.13 12.02
C LEU A 646 -7.84 -15.19 11.41
N VAL A 647 -6.83 -14.74 12.15
CA VAL A 647 -5.41 -14.95 11.87
C VAL A 647 -4.83 -15.87 12.94
N VAL A 648 -4.17 -16.96 12.53
CA VAL A 648 -3.58 -17.96 13.43
C VAL A 648 -2.07 -18.05 13.16
N MET A 649 -1.26 -18.03 14.22
CA MET A 649 0.20 -18.12 14.16
C MET A 649 0.69 -19.33 14.97
N ALA A 650 1.34 -20.25 14.27
CA ALA A 650 2.00 -21.42 14.84
C ALA A 650 3.20 -21.02 15.73
N SER A 651 3.73 -21.97 16.50
CA SER A 651 5.08 -21.87 17.07
C SER A 651 6.03 -22.79 16.28
N PRO A 652 7.31 -22.41 16.09
CA PRO A 652 8.34 -23.37 15.71
C PRO A 652 8.36 -24.56 16.69
N PRO A 653 8.49 -25.83 16.22
CA PRO A 653 8.91 -26.24 14.87
C PRO A 653 7.77 -26.50 13.87
N TYR A 654 6.58 -25.93 14.06
CA TYR A 654 5.42 -26.11 13.19
C TYR A 654 5.21 -24.96 12.19
N GLN A 655 4.89 -25.29 10.93
CA GLN A 655 4.33 -24.36 9.93
C GLN A 655 2.94 -24.81 9.46
N PHE A 656 2.27 -24.02 8.63
CA PHE A 656 1.06 -24.43 7.89
C PHE A 656 1.39 -24.71 6.42
N ASP A 657 0.93 -25.84 5.88
CA ASP A 657 1.21 -26.23 4.49
C ASP A 657 0.06 -27.02 3.80
N ALA A 658 0.19 -27.20 2.48
CA ALA A 658 -0.72 -27.91 1.59
C ALA A 658 -0.43 -29.42 1.43
N ALA A 659 0.80 -29.87 1.71
CA ALA A 659 1.25 -31.22 1.34
C ALA A 659 0.76 -32.34 2.28
N THR A 660 0.00 -32.01 3.33
CA THR A 660 -0.46 -32.92 4.38
C THR A 660 -1.94 -33.41 4.33
N PRO A 661 -2.68 -33.47 3.19
CA PRO A 661 -4.15 -33.61 3.18
C PRO A 661 -4.75 -34.67 4.13
N GLY A 662 -5.43 -34.21 5.19
CA GLY A 662 -6.12 -35.05 6.15
C GLY A 662 -5.27 -35.60 7.29
N THR A 663 -3.96 -35.39 7.28
CA THR A 663 -3.06 -35.65 8.42
C THR A 663 -2.83 -34.34 9.16
N LEU A 664 -3.29 -34.26 10.41
CA LEU A 664 -3.32 -32.99 11.17
C LEU A 664 -1.93 -32.34 11.30
N ILE A 665 -0.92 -33.14 11.64
CA ILE A 665 0.50 -32.75 11.69
C ILE A 665 1.31 -33.89 11.04
N ALA A 666 2.18 -33.55 10.09
CA ALA A 666 3.07 -34.48 9.39
C ALA A 666 4.47 -33.86 9.19
N PRO A 667 5.49 -34.63 8.73
CA PRO A 667 6.81 -34.08 8.39
C PRO A 667 6.73 -32.98 7.32
N SER A 668 7.68 -32.06 7.36
CA SER A 668 7.90 -31.03 6.35
C SER A 668 9.33 -31.10 5.84
N HIS A 669 9.48 -31.14 4.51
CA HIS A 669 10.79 -31.12 3.85
C HIS A 669 11.34 -29.68 3.70
N PHE A 670 10.55 -28.67 4.06
CA PHE A 670 11.08 -27.37 4.47
C PHE A 670 11.61 -27.49 5.89
N PHE A 671 12.83 -27.01 6.12
CA PHE A 671 13.50 -27.01 7.42
C PHE A 671 13.69 -25.62 8.03
N GLY A 672 13.38 -24.56 7.29
CA GLY A 672 13.33 -23.18 7.79
C GLY A 672 12.08 -22.48 7.29
N GLN A 673 11.58 -21.52 8.07
CA GLN A 673 10.37 -20.80 7.72
C GLN A 673 10.31 -19.42 8.40
N HIS A 674 9.52 -18.53 7.79
CA HIS A 674 9.18 -17.21 8.27
C HIS A 674 7.68 -17.19 8.68
N GLY A 675 7.01 -16.04 8.69
CA GLY A 675 5.57 -15.96 8.99
C GLY A 675 5.13 -16.21 10.44
N TYR A 676 6.04 -16.16 11.41
CA TYR A 676 5.71 -16.28 12.84
C TYR A 676 5.45 -14.89 13.46
N MET A 677 5.22 -14.85 14.79
CA MET A 677 5.12 -13.61 15.55
C MET A 677 6.38 -12.72 15.35
N PRO A 678 6.24 -11.42 14.96
CA PRO A 678 7.38 -10.58 14.58
C PRO A 678 8.36 -10.25 15.72
N ASN A 679 7.94 -10.46 16.97
CA ASN A 679 8.78 -10.27 18.15
C ASN A 679 9.60 -11.51 18.55
N LEU A 680 9.38 -12.67 17.91
CA LEU A 680 9.89 -13.97 18.33
C LEU A 680 11.41 -14.12 18.09
N GLN A 681 12.13 -14.46 19.16
CA GLN A 681 13.59 -14.62 19.18
C GLN A 681 14.02 -15.64 20.24
N ASP A 682 14.81 -16.64 19.83
CA ASP A 682 15.53 -17.56 20.72
C ASP A 682 16.86 -17.94 20.05
N SER A 683 17.97 -17.39 20.55
CA SER A 683 19.29 -17.61 19.96
C SER A 683 19.86 -19.01 20.20
N GLU A 684 19.34 -19.79 21.15
CA GLU A 684 19.77 -21.17 21.40
C GLU A 684 19.03 -22.14 20.48
N ALA A 685 17.72 -21.93 20.29
CA ALA A 685 16.90 -22.57 19.25
C ALA A 685 17.19 -22.06 17.83
N ASN A 686 18.09 -21.08 17.67
CA ASN A 686 18.44 -20.44 16.40
C ASN A 686 17.24 -19.77 15.68
N ILE A 687 16.28 -19.23 16.44
CA ILE A 687 15.11 -18.46 15.98
C ILE A 687 15.41 -16.97 16.07
N ASN A 688 15.14 -16.20 15.01
CA ASN A 688 15.08 -14.74 15.07
C ASN A 688 14.21 -14.22 13.91
N LEU A 689 12.99 -13.74 14.23
CA LEU A 689 12.05 -13.21 13.23
C LEU A 689 12.31 -11.74 12.85
N ARG A 690 13.29 -11.09 13.48
CA ARG A 690 13.72 -9.75 13.10
C ARG A 690 14.70 -9.79 11.92
N ALA A 691 14.36 -9.05 10.88
CA ALA A 691 15.21 -8.84 9.72
C ALA A 691 16.53 -8.13 10.08
N ALA A 692 17.55 -8.29 9.23
CA ALA A 692 18.73 -7.44 9.25
C ALA A 692 18.37 -5.97 8.95
N PHE A 693 19.08 -5.04 9.59
CA PHE A 693 19.17 -3.67 9.08
C PHE A 693 20.52 -3.05 9.41
N ILE A 694 21.22 -2.58 8.38
CA ILE A 694 22.52 -1.93 8.46
C ILE A 694 22.60 -0.81 7.42
N ALA A 695 22.93 0.42 7.85
CA ALA A 695 23.05 1.57 6.95
C ALA A 695 24.46 2.15 6.93
N GLY A 696 24.87 2.76 5.81
CA GLY A 696 26.10 3.56 5.73
C GLY A 696 26.18 4.42 4.47
N GLY A 697 27.25 5.21 4.32
CA GLY A 697 27.47 6.07 3.16
C GLY A 697 27.86 7.50 3.53
N LYS A 698 27.63 8.46 2.63
CA LYS A 698 27.81 9.89 2.90
C LYS A 698 26.71 10.46 3.80
N GLY A 699 25.43 10.12 3.58
CA GLY A 699 24.31 10.61 4.38
C GLY A 699 24.20 10.03 5.80
N ILE A 700 24.91 8.93 6.11
CA ILE A 700 24.65 8.11 7.30
C ILE A 700 25.59 8.41 8.48
N ALA A 701 25.05 8.29 9.68
CA ALA A 701 25.73 8.43 10.96
C ALA A 701 26.67 7.27 11.30
N ARG A 702 27.48 7.48 12.35
CA ARG A 702 28.32 6.45 12.98
C ARG A 702 27.88 6.30 14.43
N ARG A 703 26.76 5.60 14.66
CA ARG A 703 26.04 5.58 15.95
C ARG A 703 25.97 4.20 16.61
N GLY A 704 26.40 3.13 15.95
CA GLY A 704 26.21 1.77 16.46
C GLY A 704 24.76 1.34 16.24
N GLN A 705 23.99 1.14 17.31
CA GLN A 705 22.64 0.59 17.21
C GLN A 705 21.54 1.66 17.32
N VAL A 706 20.43 1.46 16.59
CA VAL A 706 19.19 2.26 16.65
C VAL A 706 17.97 1.36 16.73
N HIS A 707 16.90 1.84 17.36
CA HIS A 707 15.55 1.27 17.17
C HIS A 707 15.01 1.75 15.82
N VAL A 708 14.35 0.86 15.08
CA VAL A 708 13.83 1.11 13.73
C VAL A 708 12.81 0.02 13.37
N LYS A 709 11.68 0.44 12.78
CA LYS A 709 10.62 -0.40 12.20
C LYS A 709 10.85 -0.53 10.68
N SER A 710 10.38 -1.58 10.01
CA SER A 710 10.50 -1.70 8.54
C SER A 710 9.84 -0.53 7.80
N ILE A 711 8.69 -0.04 8.31
CA ILE A 711 8.01 1.15 7.80
C ILE A 711 8.86 2.45 7.81
N ASP A 712 9.84 2.57 8.71
CA ASP A 712 10.67 3.78 8.82
C ASP A 712 11.65 3.97 7.65
N LEU A 713 11.92 2.91 6.87
CA LEU A 713 13.05 2.91 5.93
C LEU A 713 12.77 3.77 4.69
N ALA A 714 11.57 3.65 4.09
CA ALA A 714 11.16 4.49 2.96
C ALA A 714 11.15 6.00 3.27
N PRO A 715 10.47 6.52 4.32
CA PRO A 715 10.51 7.95 4.65
C PRO A 715 11.91 8.44 5.03
N THR A 716 12.74 7.60 5.67
CA THR A 716 14.14 7.97 5.95
C THR A 716 14.99 8.05 4.68
N LEU A 717 14.75 7.21 3.67
CA LEU A 717 15.40 7.32 2.36
C LEU A 717 14.90 8.52 1.56
N ALA A 718 13.58 8.79 1.54
CA ALA A 718 13.01 9.98 0.89
C ALA A 718 13.67 11.28 1.38
N TYR A 719 13.78 11.45 2.70
CA TYR A 719 14.54 12.56 3.30
C TYR A 719 16.02 12.58 2.89
N LEU A 720 16.70 11.42 2.83
CA LEU A 720 18.12 11.33 2.48
C LEU A 720 18.41 11.61 1.00
N LEU A 721 17.41 11.39 0.14
CA LEU A 721 17.42 11.69 -1.29
C LEU A 721 17.00 13.14 -1.58
N GLY A 722 16.11 13.71 -0.76
CA GLY A 722 15.52 15.04 -0.97
C GLY A 722 14.25 15.01 -1.84
N VAL A 723 13.51 13.90 -1.81
CA VAL A 723 12.29 13.67 -2.61
C VAL A 723 11.05 13.61 -1.71
N PRO A 724 9.82 13.63 -2.28
CA PRO A 724 8.60 13.34 -1.53
C PRO A 724 8.68 12.00 -0.78
N VAL A 725 7.99 11.94 0.36
CA VAL A 725 7.68 10.69 1.05
C VAL A 725 6.55 9.96 0.29
N PRO A 726 6.51 8.62 0.25
CA PRO A 726 5.37 7.91 -0.32
C PRO A 726 4.08 8.27 0.42
N GLN A 727 3.05 8.62 -0.34
CA GLN A 727 1.77 9.17 0.12
C GLN A 727 1.10 8.35 1.23
N HIS A 728 1.31 7.03 1.25
CA HIS A 728 0.64 6.11 2.18
C HIS A 728 1.53 5.71 3.38
N SER A 729 2.76 6.23 3.48
CA SER A 729 3.74 5.82 4.48
C SER A 729 3.31 6.15 5.91
N GLN A 730 3.51 5.20 6.82
CA GLN A 730 3.23 5.32 8.26
C GLN A 730 4.51 5.43 9.11
N GLY A 731 5.69 5.33 8.48
CA GLY A 731 6.99 5.40 9.16
C GLY A 731 7.45 6.83 9.47
N SER A 732 8.45 6.96 10.36
CA SER A 732 9.04 8.25 10.74
C SER A 732 10.44 8.44 10.16
N VAL A 733 10.83 9.68 9.86
CA VAL A 733 12.19 10.00 9.41
C VAL A 733 13.20 9.78 10.54
N GLN A 734 14.01 8.72 10.45
CA GLN A 734 14.88 8.28 11.52
C GLN A 734 16.17 9.09 11.63
N ARG A 735 16.07 10.22 12.35
CA ARG A 735 17.20 11.07 12.81
C ARG A 735 18.31 10.28 13.53
N GLY A 736 17.99 9.08 14.06
CA GLY A 736 18.94 8.09 14.56
C GLY A 736 20.00 7.65 13.53
N ILE A 737 19.59 7.51 12.27
CA ILE A 737 20.37 6.99 11.15
C ILE A 737 21.10 8.11 10.40
N ILE A 738 20.48 9.29 10.31
CA ILE A 738 20.97 10.44 9.53
C ILE A 738 22.24 11.07 10.14
N ARG A 739 23.25 11.35 9.32
CA ARG A 739 24.48 12.05 9.73
C ARG A 739 24.14 13.46 10.20
N GLY A 740 24.42 13.74 11.47
CA GLY A 740 24.08 15.03 12.06
C GLY A 740 22.58 15.21 12.34
N GLY A 741 21.74 14.18 12.19
CA GLY A 741 20.28 14.26 12.30
C GLY A 741 19.73 14.75 13.66
N PHE A 742 20.57 14.87 14.68
CA PHE A 742 20.20 15.45 15.99
C PHE A 742 20.39 16.98 16.05
N ALA A 743 20.95 17.58 15.00
CA ALA A 743 20.82 19.01 14.69
C ALA A 743 19.53 19.32 13.91
N LEU A 744 18.79 18.29 13.47
CA LEU A 744 17.41 18.43 12.99
C LEU A 744 16.46 18.35 14.17
N GLN A 745 15.58 19.34 14.27
CA GLN A 745 14.39 19.30 15.12
C GLN A 745 13.23 18.82 14.23
N PRO A 746 12.52 17.75 14.57
CA PRO A 746 11.35 17.36 13.80
C PRO A 746 10.16 18.25 14.18
N LEU A 747 9.18 18.33 13.29
CA LEU A 747 7.84 18.83 13.56
C LEU A 747 6.87 17.89 12.84
N SER A 748 5.86 17.42 13.54
CA SER A 748 4.75 16.66 12.97
C SER A 748 3.48 17.49 12.98
N ILE A 749 2.62 17.29 11.99
CA ILE A 749 1.32 17.98 11.90
C ILE A 749 0.28 16.98 11.40
N VAL A 750 -0.89 16.94 12.02
CA VAL A 750 -2.09 16.35 11.41
C VAL A 750 -2.93 17.46 10.79
N GLY A 751 -3.35 17.29 9.55
CA GLY A 751 -4.24 18.17 8.81
C GLY A 751 -5.59 17.51 8.57
N LEU A 752 -6.66 18.14 9.03
CA LEU A 752 -8.06 17.80 8.75
C LEU A 752 -8.67 18.86 7.83
N ASN A 753 -9.74 18.53 7.11
CA ASN A 753 -10.50 19.45 6.29
C ASN A 753 -11.93 18.94 6.12
N ASP A 754 -12.88 19.86 5.87
CA ASP A 754 -14.25 19.54 5.46
C ASP A 754 -14.95 18.54 6.41
N PHE A 755 -14.77 18.70 7.73
CA PHE A 755 -15.31 17.76 8.72
C PHE A 755 -16.85 17.77 8.78
N HIS A 756 -17.49 18.88 8.38
CA HIS A 756 -18.96 19.04 8.28
C HIS A 756 -19.72 18.46 9.48
N GLY A 757 -19.22 18.65 10.71
CA GLY A 757 -19.85 18.13 11.92
C GLY A 757 -20.13 16.61 11.91
N GLN A 758 -19.36 15.80 11.19
CA GLN A 758 -19.58 14.34 11.08
C GLN A 758 -19.24 13.60 12.39
N LEU A 759 -20.16 13.65 13.36
CA LEU A 759 -19.94 13.10 14.70
C LEU A 759 -19.83 11.57 14.70
N GLU A 760 -20.80 10.87 14.10
CA GLU A 760 -20.76 9.40 13.93
C GLU A 760 -20.05 9.02 12.61
N PRO A 761 -19.46 7.81 12.50
CA PRO A 761 -18.72 7.37 11.32
C PRO A 761 -19.50 7.42 10.00
N SER A 762 -18.77 7.56 8.89
CA SER A 762 -19.27 7.43 7.52
C SER A 762 -18.78 6.12 6.89
N THR A 763 -19.03 5.91 5.59
CA THR A 763 -18.63 4.71 4.84
C THR A 763 -17.71 5.03 3.67
N MET A 764 -16.86 4.07 3.31
CA MET A 764 -15.99 4.10 2.13
C MET A 764 -15.86 2.69 1.56
N SER A 765 -15.91 2.53 0.24
CA SER A 765 -15.80 1.21 -0.40
C SER A 765 -14.34 0.75 -0.49
N PHE A 766 -14.08 -0.49 -0.06
CA PHE A 766 -12.81 -1.21 -0.22
C PHE A 766 -13.09 -2.51 -0.98
N ASP A 767 -12.42 -2.72 -2.12
CA ASP A 767 -12.62 -3.90 -2.99
C ASP A 767 -14.10 -4.20 -3.37
N GLY A 768 -14.97 -3.18 -3.31
CA GLY A 768 -16.42 -3.28 -3.54
C GLY A 768 -17.28 -3.33 -2.27
N ILE A 769 -16.69 -3.51 -1.08
CA ILE A 769 -17.40 -3.59 0.21
C ILE A 769 -17.35 -2.25 0.95
N ASN A 770 -18.51 -1.69 1.28
CA ASN A 770 -18.62 -0.52 2.14
C ASN A 770 -18.09 -0.82 3.55
N THR A 771 -17.09 -0.06 3.98
CA THR A 771 -16.43 -0.16 5.29
C THR A 771 -16.58 1.16 6.05
N THR A 772 -16.83 1.07 7.34
CA THR A 772 -16.95 2.22 8.24
C THR A 772 -15.61 2.96 8.43
N VAL A 773 -15.63 4.29 8.27
CA VAL A 773 -14.47 5.20 8.38
C VAL A 773 -14.84 6.47 9.17
N GLY A 774 -13.84 7.15 9.73
CA GLY A 774 -14.03 8.41 10.46
C GLY A 774 -14.83 8.24 11.76
N GLY A 775 -15.68 9.23 12.04
CA GLY A 775 -16.41 9.37 13.29
C GLY A 775 -15.55 9.94 14.42
N ALA A 776 -16.09 10.91 15.15
CA ALA A 776 -15.33 11.79 16.02
C ALA A 776 -14.58 11.07 17.14
N ALA A 777 -15.22 10.09 17.78
CA ALA A 777 -14.61 9.31 18.85
C ALA A 777 -13.55 8.30 18.33
N THR A 778 -13.60 7.89 17.06
CA THR A 778 -12.53 7.13 16.40
C THR A 778 -11.33 8.03 16.10
N LEU A 779 -11.59 9.18 15.46
CA LEU A 779 -10.59 10.16 15.06
C LEU A 779 -9.77 10.64 16.26
N ALA A 780 -10.43 10.91 17.39
CA ALA A 780 -9.79 11.21 18.66
C ALA A 780 -8.69 10.20 19.04
N THR A 781 -9.02 8.89 19.00
CA THR A 781 -8.09 7.81 19.30
C THR A 781 -6.98 7.67 18.24
N LEU A 782 -7.27 7.95 16.97
CA LEU A 782 -6.27 7.94 15.88
C LEU A 782 -5.29 9.12 16.00
N PHE A 783 -5.77 10.32 16.33
CA PHE A 783 -4.91 11.48 16.58
C PHE A 783 -4.03 11.28 17.82
N ASP A 784 -4.56 10.67 18.90
CA ASP A 784 -3.77 10.26 20.06
C ASP A 784 -2.69 9.21 19.71
N GLN A 785 -2.93 8.33 18.74
CA GLN A 785 -1.95 7.36 18.23
C GLN A 785 -0.85 8.04 17.40
N GLU A 786 -1.21 8.87 16.41
CA GLU A 786 -0.23 9.65 15.63
C GLU A 786 0.59 10.58 16.55
N ALA A 787 -0.03 11.23 17.54
CA ALA A 787 0.66 12.10 18.50
C ALA A 787 1.56 11.36 19.53
N ALA A 788 1.53 10.02 19.53
CA ALA A 788 2.38 9.14 20.34
C ALA A 788 3.50 8.46 19.52
N ASP A 789 3.20 8.01 18.30
CA ASP A 789 4.19 7.38 17.40
C ASP A 789 5.07 8.42 16.66
N LEU A 790 4.52 9.60 16.32
CA LEU A 790 5.25 10.63 15.57
C LEU A 790 6.18 11.50 16.45
N PRO A 791 7.27 12.06 15.88
CA PRO A 791 8.21 12.89 16.62
C PRO A 791 7.62 14.26 17.05
N ARG A 792 7.67 14.57 18.36
CA ARG A 792 7.26 15.88 18.90
C ARG A 792 8.27 17.01 18.58
N PRO A 793 7.82 18.29 18.49
CA PRO A 793 6.44 18.78 18.62
C PRO A 793 5.49 18.30 17.52
N PHE A 794 4.21 18.28 17.88
CA PHE A 794 3.08 17.87 17.05
C PHE A 794 2.04 19.00 17.13
N LEU A 795 1.33 19.27 16.03
CA LEU A 795 0.16 20.15 15.96
C LEU A 795 -1.01 19.40 15.29
N LEU A 796 -2.24 19.73 15.66
CA LEU A 796 -3.46 19.34 14.94
C LEU A 796 -4.05 20.59 14.31
N LEU A 797 -4.24 20.62 12.99
CA LEU A 797 -4.74 21.78 12.23
C LEU A 797 -5.90 21.39 11.33
N ALA A 798 -6.80 22.33 11.04
CA ALA A 798 -7.92 22.13 10.13
C ALA A 798 -8.00 23.22 9.04
N ALA A 799 -8.57 22.89 7.88
CA ALA A 799 -8.69 23.78 6.71
C ALA A 799 -10.10 24.36 6.47
N GLY A 800 -10.91 24.48 7.53
CA GLY A 800 -12.28 24.99 7.45
C GLY A 800 -13.31 23.99 6.94
N ASP A 801 -14.57 24.43 6.91
CA ASP A 801 -15.78 23.61 6.79
C ASP A 801 -15.82 22.50 7.85
N ASN A 802 -15.48 22.88 9.08
CA ASN A 802 -15.57 22.01 10.24
C ASN A 802 -17.03 21.89 10.72
N VAL A 803 -17.84 22.91 10.41
CA VAL A 803 -19.28 23.00 10.65
C VAL A 803 -20.06 23.34 9.37
N GLY A 804 -21.39 23.28 9.43
CA GLY A 804 -22.26 23.47 8.27
C GLY A 804 -22.22 22.28 7.29
N ALA A 805 -23.18 22.25 6.35
CA ALA A 805 -23.56 21.05 5.58
C ALA A 805 -23.72 19.75 6.41
N SER A 806 -23.95 19.85 7.72
CA SER A 806 -23.69 18.78 8.69
C SER A 806 -24.88 17.85 8.94
N PRO A 807 -24.64 16.60 9.42
CA PRO A 807 -25.69 15.70 9.90
C PRO A 807 -26.54 16.32 11.03
N PRO A 808 -27.80 15.87 11.23
CA PRO A 808 -28.77 16.53 12.11
C PRO A 808 -28.33 16.60 13.58
N ASN A 809 -27.57 15.62 14.08
CA ASN A 809 -27.05 15.63 15.46
C ASN A 809 -26.05 16.78 15.73
N SER A 810 -25.35 17.27 14.71
CA SER A 810 -24.59 18.53 14.79
C SER A 810 -25.46 19.75 14.45
N ALA A 811 -26.11 19.73 13.27
CA ALA A 811 -26.72 20.91 12.67
C ALA A 811 -27.90 21.49 13.49
N LEU A 812 -28.79 20.62 13.99
CA LEU A 812 -29.92 21.02 14.85
C LEU A 812 -29.46 21.62 16.17
N LEU A 813 -28.24 21.28 16.60
CA LEU A 813 -27.61 21.80 17.80
C LEU A 813 -26.70 23.00 17.51
N ASP A 814 -26.93 23.71 16.40
CA ASP A 814 -26.21 24.94 16.06
C ASP A 814 -24.70 24.66 15.80
N ASP A 815 -24.35 23.42 15.45
CA ASP A 815 -22.99 22.83 15.36
C ASP A 815 -22.11 22.99 16.62
N ARG A 816 -22.73 23.22 17.78
CA ARG A 816 -22.01 23.26 19.05
C ARG A 816 -21.26 21.95 19.37
N PRO A 817 -21.80 20.74 19.10
CA PRO A 817 -21.09 19.49 19.37
C PRO A 817 -19.80 19.33 18.56
N ALA A 818 -19.77 19.78 17.30
CA ALA A 818 -18.56 19.73 16.47
C ALA A 818 -17.41 20.52 17.12
N ILE A 819 -17.67 21.77 17.54
CA ILE A 819 -16.67 22.58 18.26
C ILE A 819 -16.26 21.96 19.61
N ASP A 820 -17.18 21.30 20.32
CA ASP A 820 -16.86 20.58 21.56
C ASP A 820 -15.95 19.36 21.30
N VAL A 821 -16.19 18.62 20.22
CA VAL A 821 -15.36 17.51 19.74
C VAL A 821 -13.96 18.00 19.39
N GLU A 822 -13.83 19.11 18.68
CA GLU A 822 -12.53 19.69 18.29
C GLU A 822 -11.73 20.21 19.49
N ASN A 823 -12.41 20.84 20.45
CA ASN A 823 -11.83 21.20 21.75
C ASN A 823 -11.31 19.95 22.49
N ALA A 824 -12.07 18.84 22.45
CA ALA A 824 -11.67 17.58 23.08
C ALA A 824 -10.50 16.90 22.34
N TRP A 825 -10.45 16.93 21.00
CA TRP A 825 -9.29 16.51 20.22
C TRP A 825 -8.03 17.33 20.54
N GLY A 826 -8.21 18.61 20.91
CA GLY A 826 -7.12 19.56 21.09
C GLY A 826 -6.61 20.12 19.76
N LEU A 827 -7.53 20.47 18.87
CA LEU A 827 -7.25 21.22 17.64
C LEU A 827 -6.46 22.50 17.99
N ASP A 828 -5.33 22.76 17.32
CA ASP A 828 -4.52 23.96 17.59
C ASP A 828 -5.10 25.19 16.88
N ALA A 829 -5.57 25.07 15.62
CA ALA A 829 -6.23 26.14 14.84
C ALA A 829 -6.97 25.60 13.61
N THR A 830 -7.89 26.40 13.07
CA THR A 830 -8.57 26.15 11.78
C THR A 830 -8.54 27.40 10.88
N SER A 831 -8.71 27.25 9.56
CA SER A 831 -9.14 28.36 8.69
C SER A 831 -10.68 28.48 8.67
N TYR A 832 -11.19 29.53 8.04
CA TYR A 832 -12.61 29.61 7.68
C TYR A 832 -12.81 28.95 6.32
N GLY A 833 -13.79 28.06 6.19
CA GLY A 833 -14.37 27.67 4.91
C GLY A 833 -15.64 28.46 4.59
N ASN A 834 -16.41 27.98 3.62
CA ASN A 834 -17.70 28.58 3.27
C ASN A 834 -18.81 28.21 4.26
N HIS A 835 -18.90 26.95 4.69
CA HIS A 835 -20.01 26.46 5.50
C HIS A 835 -19.98 26.97 6.96
N GLU A 836 -18.83 27.48 7.44
CA GLU A 836 -18.77 28.37 8.63
C GLU A 836 -19.69 29.61 8.53
N PHE A 837 -20.07 30.03 7.32
CA PHE A 837 -20.98 31.15 7.07
C PHE A 837 -22.43 30.74 6.74
N ASP A 838 -22.80 29.45 6.74
CA ASP A 838 -24.15 28.95 6.36
C ASP A 838 -25.31 29.66 7.09
N TYR A 839 -25.07 30.10 8.33
CA TYR A 839 -26.05 30.76 9.20
C TYR A 839 -25.59 32.17 9.63
N GLY A 840 -24.64 32.74 8.88
CA GLY A 840 -24.13 34.10 9.04
C GLY A 840 -23.19 34.35 10.22
N ILE A 841 -22.47 35.47 10.14
CA ILE A 841 -21.42 35.92 11.07
C ILE A 841 -21.83 35.82 12.56
N ALA A 842 -23.11 36.01 12.87
CA ALA A 842 -23.63 35.94 14.24
C ALA A 842 -23.62 34.53 14.86
N ARG A 843 -23.62 33.43 14.09
CA ARG A 843 -23.38 32.05 14.58
C ARG A 843 -21.89 31.76 14.67
N LEU A 844 -21.12 32.11 13.64
CA LEU A 844 -19.67 31.98 13.58
C LEU A 844 -18.95 32.59 14.80
N ILE A 845 -19.32 33.80 15.23
CA ILE A 845 -18.75 34.41 16.44
C ILE A 845 -19.13 33.64 17.72
N ARG A 846 -20.27 32.92 17.77
CA ARG A 846 -20.60 32.01 18.90
C ARG A 846 -19.73 30.75 18.89
N HIS A 847 -19.39 30.21 17.71
CA HIS A 847 -18.43 29.10 17.59
C HIS A 847 -17.05 29.52 18.07
N GLN A 848 -16.55 30.69 17.64
CA GLN A 848 -15.26 31.23 18.11
C GLN A 848 -15.19 31.48 19.62
N VAL A 849 -16.30 31.86 20.25
CA VAL A 849 -16.41 32.02 21.72
C VAL A 849 -16.53 30.67 22.44
N ARG A 850 -16.81 29.57 21.70
CA ARG A 850 -16.84 28.19 22.21
C ARG A 850 -15.53 27.44 21.99
N ALA A 851 -14.79 27.76 20.93
CA ALA A 851 -13.52 27.14 20.59
C ALA A 851 -12.38 27.58 21.53
N ASP A 852 -11.55 26.62 21.94
CA ASP A 852 -10.26 26.88 22.62
C ASP A 852 -9.14 27.23 21.61
N PHE A 853 -9.46 27.24 20.31
CA PHE A 853 -8.56 27.46 19.16
C PHE A 853 -9.01 28.64 18.27
N PRO A 854 -8.08 29.33 17.56
CA PRO A 854 -8.42 30.44 16.67
C PRO A 854 -8.87 29.98 15.27
N PHE A 855 -9.80 30.74 14.69
CA PHE A 855 -10.19 30.69 13.29
C PHE A 855 -9.38 31.73 12.49
N LEU A 856 -8.76 31.30 11.38
CA LEU A 856 -7.73 32.07 10.68
C LEU A 856 -8.12 32.44 9.23
N ALA A 857 -8.02 33.73 8.88
CA ALA A 857 -8.08 34.20 7.49
C ALA A 857 -7.28 35.48 7.31
N SER A 858 -6.39 35.49 6.32
CA SER A 858 -5.60 36.65 5.90
C SER A 858 -6.29 37.50 4.84
N ASN A 859 -7.30 36.95 4.17
CA ASN A 859 -7.96 37.53 3.00
C ASN A 859 -9.40 38.00 3.24
N ILE A 860 -9.93 37.90 4.47
CA ILE A 860 -11.28 38.38 4.81
C ILE A 860 -11.16 39.77 5.46
N VAL A 861 -11.73 40.78 4.80
CA VAL A 861 -11.73 42.18 5.25
C VAL A 861 -13.14 42.75 5.34
N ASP A 862 -13.33 43.78 6.16
CA ASP A 862 -14.54 44.61 6.19
C ASP A 862 -14.63 45.47 4.91
N SER A 863 -15.78 45.48 4.24
CA SER A 863 -15.94 46.11 2.92
C SER A 863 -15.88 47.65 2.92
N ASP A 864 -16.15 48.30 4.05
CA ASP A 864 -16.13 49.76 4.18
C ASP A 864 -14.72 50.29 4.53
N THR A 865 -13.91 49.48 5.23
CA THR A 865 -12.58 49.88 5.71
C THR A 865 -11.41 49.24 4.97
N GLY A 866 -11.58 48.03 4.41
CA GLY A 866 -10.50 47.24 3.79
C GLY A 866 -9.51 46.61 4.79
N GLU A 867 -9.81 46.65 6.09
CA GLU A 867 -9.03 46.03 7.16
C GLU A 867 -9.72 44.75 7.68
N PRO A 868 -9.00 43.78 8.26
CA PRO A 868 -9.61 42.61 8.89
C PRO A 868 -10.54 43.00 10.06
N PRO A 869 -11.75 42.42 10.17
CA PRO A 869 -12.63 42.62 11.32
C PRO A 869 -11.98 42.21 12.64
N ASP A 870 -12.37 42.82 13.77
CA ASP A 870 -11.81 42.53 15.11
C ASP A 870 -11.87 41.04 15.55
N TRP A 871 -12.72 40.23 14.91
CA TRP A 871 -12.88 38.79 15.15
C TRP A 871 -12.10 37.90 14.15
N VAL A 872 -11.55 38.47 13.07
CA VAL A 872 -10.72 37.78 12.09
C VAL A 872 -9.24 37.94 12.45
N THR A 873 -8.50 36.83 12.51
CA THR A 873 -7.04 36.85 12.73
C THR A 873 -6.32 36.24 11.52
N PRO A 874 -5.31 36.91 10.92
CA PRO A 874 -4.63 36.41 9.73
C PRO A 874 -3.67 35.25 10.02
N SER A 875 -3.07 35.22 11.22
CA SER A 875 -2.13 34.17 11.61
C SER A 875 -1.91 34.08 13.12
N VAL A 876 -1.49 32.90 13.56
CA VAL A 876 -1.04 32.59 14.93
C VAL A 876 0.41 32.10 14.90
N VAL A 877 1.14 32.23 16.03
CA VAL A 877 2.57 31.84 16.11
C VAL A 877 2.84 30.97 17.34
N TYR A 878 2.89 29.65 17.14
CA TYR A 878 3.20 28.67 18.16
C TYR A 878 4.68 28.71 18.57
N ARG A 879 4.93 28.35 19.84
CA ARG A 879 6.27 28.36 20.46
C ARG A 879 6.61 27.01 21.12
N VAL A 880 6.38 25.94 20.37
CA VAL A 880 6.56 24.54 20.81
C VAL A 880 7.97 24.03 20.47
N GLY A 881 8.56 23.18 21.32
CA GLY A 881 9.89 22.58 21.08
C GLY A 881 11.08 23.55 21.00
N GLY A 882 10.88 24.85 21.25
CA GLY A 882 11.85 25.91 20.97
C GLY A 882 11.75 26.53 19.56
N LEU A 883 10.83 26.02 18.74
CA LEU A 883 10.52 26.53 17.40
C LEU A 883 9.67 27.81 17.46
N ARG A 884 9.49 28.43 16.30
CA ARG A 884 8.48 29.47 16.05
C ARG A 884 7.78 29.11 14.75
N ILE A 885 6.58 28.54 14.86
CA ILE A 885 5.78 28.06 13.74
C ILE A 885 4.67 29.09 13.52
N GLY A 886 4.62 29.69 12.34
CA GLY A 886 3.46 30.46 11.91
C GLY A 886 2.42 29.54 11.32
N VAL A 887 1.16 29.73 11.66
CA VAL A 887 0.03 29.17 10.91
C VAL A 887 -0.74 30.34 10.34
N ILE A 888 -0.84 30.41 9.01
CA ILE A 888 -1.55 31.43 8.24
C ILE A 888 -2.88 30.82 7.79
N GLY A 889 -3.97 31.57 7.88
CA GLY A 889 -5.25 31.16 7.32
C GLY A 889 -5.60 31.89 6.02
N ALA A 890 -6.42 31.27 5.18
CA ALA A 890 -7.22 31.94 4.17
C ALA A 890 -8.56 31.21 3.96
N GLY A 891 -9.62 31.96 3.70
CA GLY A 891 -10.91 31.40 3.30
C GLY A 891 -11.10 31.50 1.79
N LEU A 892 -12.03 30.72 1.24
CA LEU A 892 -12.30 30.66 -0.20
C LEU A 892 -12.74 32.01 -0.76
N LEU A 893 -12.10 32.48 -1.83
CA LEU A 893 -12.47 33.73 -2.52
C LEU A 893 -13.97 33.79 -2.87
N ASN A 894 -14.51 32.66 -3.32
CA ASN A 894 -15.88 32.53 -3.83
C ASN A 894 -16.93 32.20 -2.75
N THR A 895 -16.61 32.23 -1.43
CA THR A 895 -17.60 32.01 -0.36
C THR A 895 -18.91 32.80 -0.55
N PRO A 896 -18.93 34.07 -1.01
CA PRO A 896 -20.18 34.80 -1.28
C PRO A 896 -21.09 34.22 -2.37
N GLU A 897 -20.59 33.34 -3.25
CA GLU A 897 -21.40 32.60 -4.24
C GLU A 897 -21.93 31.24 -3.71
N LEU A 898 -21.47 30.81 -2.53
CA LEU A 898 -21.64 29.45 -2.00
C LEU A 898 -22.43 29.38 -0.69
N VAL A 899 -22.83 30.53 -0.12
CA VAL A 899 -23.74 30.62 1.02
C VAL A 899 -24.93 31.54 0.73
N SER A 900 -25.99 31.45 1.54
CA SER A 900 -27.19 32.27 1.39
C SER A 900 -26.89 33.77 1.37
N ALA A 901 -27.48 34.47 0.39
CA ALA A 901 -27.21 35.88 0.14
C ALA A 901 -27.47 36.76 1.38
N GLY A 902 -26.41 37.45 1.84
CA GLY A 902 -26.44 38.30 3.03
C GLY A 902 -25.73 37.73 4.26
N ASN A 903 -25.42 36.43 4.30
CA ASN A 903 -24.67 35.82 5.40
C ASN A 903 -23.25 36.41 5.58
N THR A 904 -22.65 36.84 4.47
CA THR A 904 -21.34 37.50 4.35
C THR A 904 -21.45 39.03 4.20
N ALA A 905 -22.62 39.63 4.45
CA ALA A 905 -22.84 41.05 4.22
C ALA A 905 -21.86 41.95 5.00
N GLY A 906 -21.20 42.86 4.30
CA GLY A 906 -20.16 43.74 4.85
C GLY A 906 -18.76 43.14 4.87
N LEU A 907 -18.57 41.92 4.34
CA LEU A 907 -17.25 41.31 4.14
C LEU A 907 -16.86 41.29 2.66
N THR A 908 -15.57 41.48 2.40
CA THR A 908 -14.94 41.25 1.11
C THR A 908 -13.88 40.17 1.28
N PHE A 909 -13.92 39.17 0.41
CA PHE A 909 -12.93 38.12 0.29
C PHE A 909 -11.93 38.56 -0.78
N LEU A 910 -10.64 38.57 -0.43
CA LEU A 910 -9.53 38.96 -1.30
C LEU A 910 -8.85 37.70 -1.89
N PRO A 911 -8.07 37.83 -2.98
CA PRO A 911 -7.28 36.72 -3.51
C PRO A 911 -6.41 36.07 -2.44
N GLU A 912 -6.46 34.74 -2.34
CA GLU A 912 -5.81 33.97 -1.29
C GLU A 912 -4.28 34.11 -1.36
N GLY A 913 -3.70 33.95 -2.56
CA GLY A 913 -2.26 33.99 -2.79
C GLY A 913 -1.60 35.32 -2.38
N GLU A 914 -2.06 36.45 -2.93
CA GLU A 914 -1.59 37.80 -2.54
C GLU A 914 -1.68 38.04 -1.02
N SER A 915 -2.77 37.60 -0.39
CA SER A 915 -3.04 37.79 1.04
C SER A 915 -2.12 36.95 1.93
N ILE A 916 -1.94 35.68 1.58
CA ILE A 916 -1.00 34.76 2.25
C ILE A 916 0.44 35.26 2.04
N GLU A 917 0.79 35.79 0.86
CA GLU A 917 2.13 36.29 0.59
C GLU A 917 2.47 37.51 1.47
N ALA A 918 1.53 38.46 1.58
CA ALA A 918 1.66 39.63 2.44
C ALA A 918 1.82 39.24 3.92
N GLU A 919 1.02 38.30 4.42
CA GLU A 919 1.12 37.81 5.80
C GLU A 919 2.41 37.01 6.04
N SER A 920 2.83 36.17 5.08
CA SER A 920 4.09 35.43 5.14
C SER A 920 5.29 36.36 5.24
N ARG A 921 5.33 37.41 4.42
CA ARG A 921 6.33 38.50 4.49
C ARG A 921 6.30 39.19 5.86
N ARG A 922 5.13 39.45 6.44
CA ARG A 922 4.97 40.04 7.80
C ARG A 922 5.50 39.11 8.89
N LEU A 923 5.25 37.80 8.82
CA LEU A 923 5.77 36.79 9.75
C LEU A 923 7.29 36.62 9.64
N ARG A 924 7.81 36.57 8.41
CA ARG A 924 9.25 36.51 8.09
C ARG A 924 9.99 37.69 8.69
N ALA A 925 9.46 38.91 8.55
CA ALA A 925 10.00 40.12 9.18
C ALA A 925 9.98 40.08 10.72
N ARG A 926 9.07 39.30 11.33
CA ARG A 926 9.00 39.07 12.79
C ARG A 926 9.87 37.88 13.24
N GLY A 927 10.69 37.30 12.35
CA GLY A 927 11.58 36.18 12.63
C GLY A 927 10.85 34.85 12.84
N VAL A 928 9.78 34.61 12.07
CA VAL A 928 9.07 33.33 11.96
C VAL A 928 9.34 32.78 10.56
N ARG A 929 10.05 31.66 10.47
CA ARG A 929 10.56 31.09 9.20
C ARG A 929 10.05 29.68 8.89
N ILE A 930 9.32 29.09 9.82
CA ILE A 930 8.54 27.87 9.60
C ILE A 930 7.10 28.38 9.48
N GLN A 931 6.45 28.21 8.34
CA GLN A 931 5.09 28.70 8.12
C GLN A 931 4.26 27.67 7.36
N ILE A 932 3.11 27.36 7.94
CA ILE A 932 2.12 26.42 7.41
C ILE A 932 0.89 27.24 7.05
N VAL A 933 0.30 26.97 5.89
CA VAL A 933 -1.00 27.53 5.50
C VAL A 933 -2.08 26.50 5.83
N VAL A 934 -3.18 26.97 6.41
CA VAL A 934 -4.49 26.31 6.34
C VAL A 934 -5.37 27.15 5.43
N VAL A 935 -5.88 26.57 4.35
CA VAL A 935 -6.68 27.29 3.36
C VAL A 935 -7.82 26.46 2.84
N HIS A 936 -8.99 27.07 2.79
CA HIS A 936 -10.19 26.43 2.24
C HIS A 936 -10.23 26.56 0.71
N GLN A 937 -9.30 25.88 0.05
CA GLN A 937 -9.13 25.85 -1.41
C GLN A 937 -8.34 24.57 -1.76
N GLY A 938 -8.65 23.92 -2.89
CA GLY A 938 -8.18 22.54 -3.16
C GLY A 938 -7.81 22.25 -4.62
N THR A 939 -7.72 20.97 -4.96
CA THR A 939 -7.46 20.51 -6.35
C THR A 939 -8.74 20.04 -7.05
N ASN A 940 -8.78 20.20 -8.35
CA ASN A 940 -9.95 19.84 -9.17
C ASN A 940 -9.73 18.47 -9.86
N SER A 941 -8.48 18.16 -10.21
CA SER A 941 -8.06 16.83 -10.67
C SER A 941 -6.65 16.48 -10.18
N GLY A 942 -6.30 15.20 -10.29
CA GLY A 942 -4.96 14.68 -10.04
C GLY A 942 -4.95 13.45 -9.12
N ALA A 943 -3.91 12.63 -9.30
CA ALA A 943 -3.63 11.43 -8.52
C ALA A 943 -2.16 11.03 -8.70
N ASN A 944 -1.57 10.37 -7.71
CA ASN A 944 -0.24 9.74 -7.86
C ASN A 944 -0.40 8.31 -8.40
N ALA A 945 0.60 7.80 -9.12
CA ALA A 945 0.56 6.46 -9.71
C ALA A 945 0.41 5.36 -8.64
N LEU A 946 -0.27 4.26 -8.99
CA LEU A 946 -0.58 3.17 -8.06
C LEU A 946 -0.87 1.86 -8.80
N ASP A 947 -0.12 0.79 -8.51
CA ASP A 947 -0.50 -0.62 -8.78
C ASP A 947 -0.92 -0.95 -10.22
N GLY A 948 -0.18 -0.45 -11.22
CA GLY A 948 -0.54 -0.59 -12.63
C GLY A 948 -1.31 0.60 -13.23
N THR A 949 -1.76 1.55 -12.39
CA THR A 949 -2.41 2.79 -12.82
C THR A 949 -1.39 3.94 -12.87
N PRO A 950 -1.28 4.67 -14.00
CA PRO A 950 -0.47 5.90 -14.11
C PRO A 950 -0.91 7.03 -13.17
N ALA A 951 -0.12 8.10 -13.08
CA ALA A 951 -0.48 9.32 -12.36
C ALA A 951 -1.35 10.26 -13.22
N ASP A 952 -2.37 10.87 -12.61
CA ASP A 952 -3.19 11.90 -13.26
C ASP A 952 -2.61 13.30 -13.04
N PRO A 953 -2.58 14.18 -14.06
CA PRO A 953 -2.14 15.56 -13.90
C PRO A 953 -2.94 16.34 -12.86
N TRP A 954 -2.22 16.90 -11.88
CA TRP A 954 -2.77 17.79 -10.86
C TRP A 954 -3.21 19.13 -11.48
N GLN A 955 -4.44 19.55 -11.19
CA GLN A 955 -5.03 20.83 -11.63
C GLN A 955 -5.88 21.45 -10.51
N GLY A 956 -6.06 22.76 -10.50
CA GLY A 956 -6.93 23.50 -9.57
C GLY A 956 -6.27 24.75 -8.96
N PRO A 957 -7.04 25.68 -8.37
CA PRO A 957 -6.55 27.00 -7.97
C PRO A 957 -5.42 26.95 -6.93
N ILE A 958 -5.39 25.91 -6.08
CA ILE A 958 -4.35 25.74 -5.06
C ILE A 958 -2.93 25.63 -5.64
N LEU A 959 -2.79 25.24 -6.92
CA LEU A 959 -1.49 25.18 -7.60
C LEU A 959 -0.97 26.56 -7.99
N GLU A 960 -1.87 27.47 -8.37
CA GLU A 960 -1.52 28.85 -8.73
C GLU A 960 -1.18 29.65 -7.47
N ILE A 961 -1.95 29.47 -6.39
CA ILE A 961 -1.63 29.98 -5.05
C ILE A 961 -0.25 29.48 -4.59
N ALA A 962 0.06 28.20 -4.78
CA ALA A 962 1.37 27.67 -4.43
C ALA A 962 2.52 28.22 -5.31
N ASP A 963 2.27 28.54 -6.59
CA ASP A 963 3.26 29.20 -7.46
C ASP A 963 3.55 30.65 -7.03
N GLU A 964 2.53 31.42 -6.63
CA GLU A 964 2.71 32.76 -6.08
C GLU A 964 3.55 32.77 -4.79
N LEU A 965 3.44 31.71 -3.98
CA LEU A 965 4.10 31.62 -2.68
C LEU A 965 5.56 31.15 -2.71
N GLN A 966 6.14 30.84 -3.87
CA GLN A 966 7.51 30.26 -3.96
C GLN A 966 8.63 31.18 -3.42
N ASP A 967 8.50 32.51 -3.48
CA ASP A 967 9.52 33.46 -2.99
C ASP A 967 9.39 33.78 -1.47
N THR A 968 8.47 33.09 -0.77
CA THR A 968 8.08 33.40 0.62
C THR A 968 8.91 32.65 1.68
N THR A 969 8.27 32.20 2.76
CA THR A 969 8.75 31.19 3.72
C THR A 969 7.57 30.31 4.17
N VAL A 970 6.63 30.02 3.26
CA VAL A 970 5.64 28.94 3.41
C VAL A 970 6.31 27.62 3.06
N ASP A 971 6.17 26.62 3.93
CA ASP A 971 6.77 25.29 3.75
C ASP A 971 5.73 24.25 3.30
N ALA A 972 4.48 24.40 3.74
CA ALA A 972 3.39 23.49 3.42
C ALA A 972 2.02 24.18 3.48
N ILE A 973 1.07 23.62 2.72
CA ILE A 973 -0.33 24.03 2.62
C ILE A 973 -1.21 22.83 2.95
N ILE A 974 -2.06 22.99 3.95
CA ILE A 974 -3.19 22.09 4.26
C ILE A 974 -4.42 22.70 3.59
N ALA A 975 -4.94 22.00 2.60
CA ALA A 975 -6.03 22.38 1.73
C ALA A 975 -7.37 21.77 2.19
N GLY A 976 -8.46 22.17 1.55
CA GLY A 976 -9.83 21.67 1.76
C GLY A 976 -10.74 22.07 0.62
N HIS A 977 -12.05 22.19 0.87
CA HIS A 977 -13.11 22.60 -0.07
C HIS A 977 -13.46 21.57 -1.15
N THR A 978 -12.46 20.95 -1.79
CA THR A 978 -12.71 20.06 -2.93
C THR A 978 -12.98 18.61 -2.55
N HIS A 979 -12.80 18.25 -1.27
CA HIS A 979 -13.04 16.94 -0.67
C HIS A 979 -12.14 15.81 -1.23
N ARG A 980 -10.96 16.13 -1.78
CA ARG A 980 -10.10 15.19 -2.52
C ARG A 980 -8.83 14.85 -1.76
N VAL A 981 -8.25 13.68 -2.07
CA VAL A 981 -6.89 13.37 -1.58
C VAL A 981 -5.86 14.09 -2.45
N SER A 982 -5.47 15.29 -2.05
CA SER A 982 -4.32 15.99 -2.63
C SER A 982 -3.04 15.61 -1.87
N ASN A 983 -1.98 15.22 -2.59
CA ASN A 983 -0.67 14.94 -2.00
C ASN A 983 0.45 15.15 -3.04
N LEU A 984 1.00 16.36 -3.11
CA LEU A 984 2.05 16.70 -4.08
C LEU A 984 3.01 17.78 -3.56
N MET A 985 4.16 17.91 -4.21
CA MET A 985 5.01 19.11 -4.09
C MET A 985 4.74 20.04 -5.28
N ARG A 986 4.57 21.34 -5.01
CA ARG A 986 4.62 22.40 -6.01
C ARG A 986 5.84 23.26 -5.71
N GLY A 987 6.91 23.07 -6.49
CA GLY A 987 8.23 23.58 -6.15
C GLY A 987 8.69 23.06 -4.77
N ASP A 988 9.10 23.97 -3.88
CA ASP A 988 9.51 23.61 -2.51
C ASP A 988 8.33 23.47 -1.53
N ILE A 989 7.09 23.77 -1.94
CA ILE A 989 5.90 23.77 -1.08
C ILE A 989 5.14 22.44 -1.19
N LEU A 990 4.87 21.81 -0.05
CA LEU A 990 4.00 20.63 0.05
C LEU A 990 2.51 21.05 0.04
N ILE A 991 1.66 20.37 -0.73
CA ILE A 991 0.20 20.51 -0.70
C ILE A 991 -0.41 19.18 -0.23
N THR A 992 -1.27 19.24 0.79
CA THR A 992 -1.98 18.08 1.35
C THR A 992 -3.46 18.38 1.61
N GLU A 993 -4.34 17.45 1.25
CA GLU A 993 -5.80 17.49 1.46
C GLU A 993 -6.30 16.06 1.75
N GLY A 994 -7.35 15.93 2.55
CA GLY A 994 -8.06 14.68 2.78
C GLY A 994 -9.47 14.67 2.17
N ILE A 995 -10.10 13.51 2.17
CA ILE A 995 -11.55 13.36 1.97
C ILE A 995 -12.28 13.87 3.20
N ASN A 996 -13.40 14.57 2.96
CA ASN A 996 -14.30 15.19 3.94
C ASN A 996 -14.87 14.23 5.01
N SER A 997 -15.66 14.80 5.93
CA SER A 997 -16.39 14.09 6.98
C SER A 997 -15.47 13.25 7.89
N GLY A 998 -14.18 13.63 7.95
CA GLY A 998 -13.15 12.89 8.67
C GLY A 998 -12.89 11.47 8.16
N ALA A 999 -13.31 11.14 6.93
CA ALA A 999 -13.06 9.83 6.32
C ALA A 999 -11.56 9.58 6.09
N SER A 1000 -10.78 10.65 5.88
CA SER A 1000 -9.32 10.61 5.92
C SER A 1000 -8.74 11.91 6.48
N TYR A 1001 -7.44 11.90 6.77
CA TYR A 1001 -6.68 13.08 7.21
C TYR A 1001 -5.24 13.01 6.70
N SER A 1002 -4.56 14.16 6.72
CA SER A 1002 -3.16 14.30 6.30
C SER A 1002 -2.20 14.24 7.50
N VAL A 1003 -1.01 13.69 7.30
CA VAL A 1003 0.08 13.60 8.28
C VAL A 1003 1.36 14.15 7.66
N LEU A 1004 1.86 15.27 8.16
CA LEU A 1004 3.07 15.93 7.67
C LEU A 1004 4.23 15.69 8.63
N GLN A 1005 5.42 15.46 8.07
CA GLN A 1005 6.68 15.42 8.82
C GLN A 1005 7.64 16.46 8.22
N ALA A 1006 8.04 17.45 9.01
CA ALA A 1006 9.04 18.46 8.64
C ALA A 1006 10.34 18.25 9.44
N MET A 1007 11.48 18.37 8.77
CA MET A 1007 12.82 18.30 9.39
C MET A 1007 13.44 19.69 9.40
N ILE A 1008 13.49 20.32 10.56
CA ILE A 1008 13.90 21.71 10.74
C ILE A 1008 15.39 21.79 11.08
N TYR A 1009 16.14 22.59 10.33
CA TYR A 1009 17.57 22.84 10.55
C TYR A 1009 17.82 24.32 10.86
N GLN A 1010 18.49 24.61 11.98
CA GLN A 1010 18.74 25.98 12.49
C GLN A 1010 17.47 26.87 12.61
N GLY A 1011 16.27 26.30 12.59
CA GLY A 1011 15.00 27.03 12.61
C GLY A 1011 14.50 27.53 11.24
N ASP A 1012 14.87 26.84 10.15
CA ASP A 1012 14.19 26.79 8.83
C ASP A 1012 13.74 25.34 8.61
N VAL A 1013 12.71 25.09 7.80
CA VAL A 1013 12.49 23.75 7.25
C VAL A 1013 13.61 23.42 6.25
N ALA A 1014 14.12 22.18 6.30
CA ALA A 1014 15.14 21.66 5.40
C ALA A 1014 14.66 20.48 4.53
N TRP A 1015 13.48 19.93 4.86
CA TRP A 1015 12.69 18.97 4.10
C TRP A 1015 11.32 18.86 4.77
N VAL A 1016 10.26 18.66 3.99
CA VAL A 1016 8.92 18.31 4.46
C VAL A 1016 8.33 17.23 3.56
N GLY A 1017 7.50 16.37 4.12
CA GLY A 1017 6.76 15.36 3.36
C GLY A 1017 5.41 15.04 4.00
N GLY A 1018 4.37 14.94 3.18
CA GLY A 1018 2.99 14.65 3.59
C GLY A 1018 2.57 13.23 3.26
N GLN A 1019 1.77 12.64 4.13
CA GLN A 1019 1.14 11.33 3.95
C GLN A 1019 -0.38 11.46 4.17
N THR A 1020 -1.17 10.57 3.59
CA THR A 1020 -2.61 10.45 3.81
C THR A 1020 -2.90 9.28 4.75
N ARG A 1021 -3.97 9.37 5.53
CA ARG A 1021 -4.51 8.31 6.41
C ARG A 1021 -6.00 8.16 6.18
N VAL A 1022 -6.45 7.00 5.71
CA VAL A 1022 -7.89 6.67 5.76
C VAL A 1022 -8.24 6.25 7.19
N ALA A 1023 -9.25 6.88 7.78
CA ALA A 1023 -9.62 6.75 9.19
C ALA A 1023 -10.44 5.48 9.47
N LYS A 1024 -9.97 4.31 9.04
CA LYS A 1024 -10.64 3.01 9.25
C LYS A 1024 -10.97 2.79 10.74
N THR A 1025 -12.23 2.46 11.04
CA THR A 1025 -12.66 2.19 12.43
C THR A 1025 -12.27 0.79 12.93
N LEU A 1026 -11.98 -0.15 12.01
CA LEU A 1026 -11.68 -1.56 12.31
C LEU A 1026 -10.61 -1.71 13.42
N GLY A 1027 -11.02 -2.26 14.57
CA GLY A 1027 -10.16 -2.47 15.74
C GLY A 1027 -9.84 -1.21 16.56
N VAL A 1028 -10.32 -0.02 16.18
CA VAL A 1028 -10.07 1.23 16.91
C VAL A 1028 -11.11 1.41 18.03
N ALA A 1029 -10.64 1.63 19.25
CA ALA A 1029 -11.52 1.96 20.38
C ALA A 1029 -12.01 3.42 20.28
N ARG A 1030 -13.32 3.64 20.43
CA ARG A 1030 -13.90 5.00 20.52
C ARG A 1030 -13.44 5.70 21.81
N ARG A 1031 -13.00 6.96 21.74
CA ARG A 1031 -12.52 7.71 22.92
C ARG A 1031 -13.70 8.17 23.81
N PRO A 1032 -13.79 7.76 25.10
CA PRO A 1032 -15.04 7.90 25.86
C PRO A 1032 -15.48 9.33 26.19
N ASP A 1033 -14.55 10.27 26.27
CA ASP A 1033 -14.83 11.69 26.49
C ASP A 1033 -15.48 12.34 25.26
N VAL A 1034 -15.03 11.93 24.07
CA VAL A 1034 -15.58 12.39 22.79
C VAL A 1034 -16.91 11.69 22.50
N GLN A 1035 -17.02 10.38 22.76
CA GLN A 1035 -18.28 9.66 22.60
C GLN A 1035 -19.40 10.28 23.45
N ALA A 1036 -19.12 10.71 24.69
CA ALA A 1036 -20.13 11.35 25.53
C ALA A 1036 -20.69 12.67 24.94
N ILE A 1037 -19.91 13.39 24.11
CA ILE A 1037 -20.39 14.60 23.39
C ILE A 1037 -21.35 14.19 22.26
N ILE A 1038 -21.08 13.06 21.60
CA ILE A 1038 -21.95 12.51 20.56
C ILE A 1038 -23.24 11.96 21.19
N ASP A 1039 -23.13 11.18 22.27
CA ASP A 1039 -24.26 10.62 23.01
C ASP A 1039 -25.24 11.72 23.50
N ASP A 1040 -24.71 12.83 24.04
CA ASP A 1040 -25.51 14.00 24.45
C ASP A 1040 -26.14 14.74 23.25
N ALA A 1041 -25.48 14.73 22.08
CA ALA A 1041 -25.99 15.38 20.86
C ALA A 1041 -27.09 14.56 20.18
N ASP A 1042 -26.90 13.25 20.09
CA ASP A 1042 -27.87 12.28 19.64
C ASP A 1042 -29.12 12.31 20.52
N ALA A 1043 -28.97 12.19 21.84
CA ALA A 1043 -30.09 12.24 22.79
C ALA A 1043 -30.86 13.58 22.80
N ALA A 1044 -30.26 14.66 22.29
CA ALA A 1044 -30.90 15.96 22.13
C ALA A 1044 -31.58 16.17 20.76
N THR A 1045 -31.39 15.25 19.79
CA THR A 1045 -31.93 15.35 18.42
C THR A 1045 -32.79 14.15 17.99
N ASP A 1046 -32.62 12.99 18.63
CA ASP A 1046 -33.38 11.73 18.54
C ASP A 1046 -34.84 11.89 18.09
N GLY A 1047 -35.65 12.64 18.84
CA GLY A 1047 -37.09 12.77 18.60
C GLY A 1047 -37.52 13.54 17.34
N LEU A 1048 -36.58 14.14 16.61
CA LEU A 1048 -36.78 14.57 15.22
C LEU A 1048 -35.99 13.68 14.25
N ARG A 1049 -34.73 13.33 14.59
CA ARG A 1049 -33.87 12.55 13.70
C ARG A 1049 -34.53 11.25 13.27
N ASN A 1050 -35.15 10.52 14.19
CA ASN A 1050 -35.68 9.18 13.95
C ASN A 1050 -37.19 9.19 13.59
N GLU A 1051 -37.77 10.33 13.18
CA GLU A 1051 -39.17 10.40 12.75
C GLU A 1051 -39.33 9.82 11.34
N ILE A 1052 -40.05 8.69 11.19
CA ILE A 1052 -40.30 8.06 9.88
C ILE A 1052 -41.21 8.97 9.03
N ILE A 1053 -40.72 9.36 7.85
CA ILE A 1053 -41.45 10.22 6.90
C ILE A 1053 -42.07 9.45 5.72
N GLY A 1054 -41.59 8.22 5.46
CA GLY A 1054 -42.07 7.37 4.37
C GLY A 1054 -41.14 6.18 4.15
N THR A 1055 -41.11 5.68 2.91
CA THR A 1055 -40.28 4.55 2.49
C THR A 1055 -39.81 4.73 1.05
N GLN A 1056 -38.77 3.99 0.64
CA GLN A 1056 -38.29 3.87 -0.75
C GLN A 1056 -38.45 2.42 -1.28
N VAL A 1057 -38.21 2.22 -2.57
CA VAL A 1057 -38.18 0.90 -3.23
C VAL A 1057 -36.78 0.29 -3.26
N ASP A 1058 -35.79 1.09 -3.66
CA ASP A 1058 -34.36 0.76 -3.73
C ASP A 1058 -33.54 1.93 -3.14
N ASP A 1059 -32.21 1.88 -3.16
CA ASP A 1059 -31.33 3.01 -2.80
C ASP A 1059 -31.60 4.24 -3.71
N ILE A 1060 -31.56 5.45 -3.15
CA ILE A 1060 -31.75 6.71 -3.89
C ILE A 1060 -30.43 7.50 -3.84
N LEU A 1061 -29.71 7.51 -4.96
CA LEU A 1061 -28.35 8.01 -5.04
C LEU A 1061 -28.25 9.38 -5.72
N ARG A 1062 -27.19 10.12 -5.39
CA ARG A 1062 -26.73 11.30 -6.13
C ARG A 1062 -25.68 10.89 -7.15
N ALA A 1063 -25.47 11.73 -8.16
CA ALA A 1063 -24.30 11.60 -9.04
C ALA A 1063 -23.00 11.81 -8.23
N PRO A 1064 -22.08 10.82 -8.12
CA PRO A 1064 -20.92 10.93 -7.22
C PRO A 1064 -19.95 12.06 -7.57
N THR A 1065 -19.89 12.46 -8.83
CA THR A 1065 -19.09 13.60 -9.33
C THR A 1065 -19.82 14.95 -9.22
N ARG A 1066 -21.12 14.96 -8.94
CA ARG A 1066 -22.04 16.11 -9.15
C ARG A 1066 -22.01 16.66 -10.59
N LEU A 1067 -21.80 15.81 -11.60
CA LEU A 1067 -21.77 16.20 -13.03
C LEU A 1067 -22.81 15.47 -13.91
N PHE A 1068 -23.81 14.83 -13.30
CA PHE A 1068 -24.82 14.03 -14.01
C PHE A 1068 -26.21 14.14 -13.34
N GLU A 1069 -27.26 13.78 -14.08
CA GLU A 1069 -28.61 13.50 -13.56
C GLU A 1069 -28.57 12.39 -12.49
N SER A 1070 -29.49 12.40 -11.53
CA SER A 1070 -29.48 11.46 -10.41
C SER A 1070 -30.85 11.28 -9.75
N GLU A 1071 -31.11 10.09 -9.23
CA GLU A 1071 -32.38 9.71 -8.57
C GLU A 1071 -32.75 10.69 -7.45
N MET A 1072 -31.76 11.10 -6.63
CA MET A 1072 -31.95 12.09 -5.56
C MET A 1072 -32.30 13.49 -6.10
N GLY A 1073 -31.68 13.87 -7.22
CA GLY A 1073 -31.96 15.15 -7.88
C GLY A 1073 -33.37 15.21 -8.47
N ASP A 1074 -33.79 14.12 -9.10
CA ASP A 1074 -35.10 13.99 -9.70
C ASP A 1074 -36.22 13.93 -8.65
N LEU A 1075 -36.02 13.19 -7.56
CA LEU A 1075 -36.93 13.18 -6.41
C LEU A 1075 -37.20 14.59 -5.87
N VAL A 1076 -36.13 15.36 -5.62
CA VAL A 1076 -36.23 16.72 -5.07
C VAL A 1076 -36.86 17.69 -6.09
N ALA A 1077 -36.50 17.58 -7.37
CA ALA A 1077 -37.08 18.43 -8.41
C ALA A 1077 -38.57 18.13 -8.65
N ASP A 1078 -38.99 16.87 -8.67
CA ASP A 1078 -40.41 16.50 -8.80
C ASP A 1078 -41.22 16.96 -7.60
N ALA A 1079 -40.72 16.77 -6.37
CA ALA A 1079 -41.36 17.30 -5.17
C ALA A 1079 -41.62 18.81 -5.29
N MET A 1080 -40.60 19.59 -5.67
CA MET A 1080 -40.69 21.03 -5.89
C MET A 1080 -41.74 21.39 -6.95
N ARG A 1081 -41.77 20.70 -8.11
CA ARG A 1081 -42.72 20.97 -9.20
C ARG A 1081 -44.16 20.63 -8.80
N VAL A 1082 -44.37 19.45 -8.21
CA VAL A 1082 -45.71 18.91 -7.88
C VAL A 1082 -46.40 19.73 -6.78
N LYS A 1083 -45.64 20.34 -5.86
CA LYS A 1083 -46.17 21.20 -4.78
C LYS A 1083 -47.01 22.39 -5.30
N TYR A 1084 -46.71 22.92 -6.48
CA TYR A 1084 -47.20 24.24 -6.92
C TYR A 1084 -48.01 24.21 -8.22
N PRO A 1085 -49.36 24.20 -8.15
CA PRO A 1085 -50.23 24.24 -9.33
C PRO A 1085 -49.95 25.46 -10.23
N GLY A 1086 -49.59 25.21 -11.49
CA GLY A 1086 -49.25 26.26 -12.46
C GLY A 1086 -47.76 26.60 -12.56
N VAL A 1087 -46.91 25.89 -11.83
CA VAL A 1087 -45.47 25.77 -12.16
C VAL A 1087 -45.32 24.71 -13.25
N GLU A 1088 -44.47 24.98 -14.24
CA GLU A 1088 -44.25 24.10 -15.39
C GLU A 1088 -43.02 23.21 -15.22
N ALA A 1089 -42.00 23.71 -14.51
CA ALA A 1089 -40.71 23.06 -14.30
C ALA A 1089 -40.12 23.34 -12.92
N ALA A 1090 -39.21 22.48 -12.46
CA ALA A 1090 -38.38 22.71 -11.28
C ALA A 1090 -36.90 22.59 -11.64
N PHE A 1091 -36.05 23.25 -10.83
CA PHE A 1091 -34.62 23.37 -11.06
C PHE A 1091 -33.90 23.47 -9.71
N THR A 1092 -32.95 22.58 -9.41
CA THR A 1092 -32.11 22.64 -8.20
C THR A 1092 -30.65 22.28 -8.52
N ASN A 1093 -29.70 22.66 -7.66
CA ASN A 1093 -28.26 22.45 -7.85
C ASN A 1093 -27.77 21.17 -7.13
N SER A 1094 -26.90 20.40 -7.78
CA SER A 1094 -26.34 19.16 -7.24
C SER A 1094 -25.54 19.37 -5.94
N GLY A 1095 -24.94 20.55 -5.75
CA GLY A 1095 -24.25 20.91 -4.51
C GLY A 1095 -25.15 21.04 -3.29
N GLY A 1096 -26.46 21.22 -3.50
CA GLY A 1096 -27.48 21.23 -2.45
C GLY A 1096 -27.81 19.83 -1.88
N LEU A 1097 -27.39 18.75 -2.54
CA LEU A 1097 -27.70 17.37 -2.20
C LEU A 1097 -26.50 16.73 -1.46
N ARG A 1098 -26.59 16.60 -0.13
CA ARG A 1098 -25.41 16.32 0.72
C ARG A 1098 -25.24 14.86 1.14
N ALA A 1099 -26.32 14.07 1.16
CA ALA A 1099 -26.31 12.64 1.43
C ALA A 1099 -27.11 11.85 0.36
N ASP A 1100 -26.91 10.54 0.36
CA ASP A 1100 -27.70 9.54 -0.38
C ASP A 1100 -28.66 8.86 0.62
N LEU A 1101 -29.77 8.26 0.17
CA LEU A 1101 -30.66 7.47 1.03
C LEU A 1101 -30.49 5.98 0.69
N VAL A 1102 -29.97 5.19 1.64
CA VAL A 1102 -29.68 3.76 1.42
C VAL A 1102 -30.64 2.89 2.22
N CYS A 1103 -31.13 1.82 1.59
CA CYS A 1103 -32.06 0.87 2.21
C CYS A 1103 -31.41 0.05 3.33
N THR A 1104 -30.11 -0.28 3.21
CA THR A 1104 -29.38 -1.07 4.23
C THR A 1104 -27.88 -0.72 4.31
N PRO A 1105 -27.28 -0.73 5.52
CA PRO A 1105 -27.96 -0.77 6.81
C PRO A 1105 -28.73 0.54 7.07
N PRO A 1106 -29.83 0.52 7.84
CA PRO A 1106 -30.50 1.72 8.33
C PRO A 1106 -29.53 2.60 9.16
N SER A 1107 -29.83 3.89 9.26
CA SER A 1107 -29.01 4.89 9.96
C SER A 1107 -29.33 5.01 11.46
N ALA A 1108 -30.54 4.61 11.90
CA ALA A 1108 -30.92 4.46 13.30
C ALA A 1108 -31.72 3.15 13.56
N ASP A 1109 -32.86 3.24 14.26
CA ASP A 1109 -33.68 2.10 14.74
C ASP A 1109 -34.84 1.72 13.78
N GLU A 1110 -34.90 2.34 12.59
CA GLU A 1110 -35.90 2.08 11.54
C GLU A 1110 -35.71 0.74 10.81
N ALA A 1111 -36.73 0.34 10.03
CA ALA A 1111 -36.66 -0.87 9.19
C ALA A 1111 -36.05 -0.58 7.81
N ASP A 1112 -35.49 -1.62 7.18
CA ASP A 1112 -34.92 -1.56 5.82
C ASP A 1112 -35.85 -0.81 4.83
N CYS A 1113 -35.30 0.19 4.13
CA CYS A 1113 -36.02 1.10 3.21
C CYS A 1113 -37.12 2.00 3.83
N GLU A 1114 -37.27 2.11 5.16
CA GLU A 1114 -37.91 3.28 5.76
C GLU A 1114 -37.01 4.52 5.59
N ILE A 1115 -37.60 5.70 5.44
CA ILE A 1115 -36.87 6.98 5.37
C ILE A 1115 -37.20 7.78 6.62
N THR A 1116 -36.17 8.26 7.32
CA THR A 1116 -36.28 9.18 8.45
C THR A 1116 -36.21 10.65 8.03
N TRP A 1117 -36.77 11.53 8.87
CA TRP A 1117 -36.58 12.97 8.79
C TRP A 1117 -35.09 13.35 8.88
N GLY A 1118 -34.31 12.62 9.69
CA GLY A 1118 -32.87 12.86 9.89
C GLY A 1118 -32.02 12.60 8.66
N GLU A 1119 -32.33 11.55 7.89
CA GLU A 1119 -31.66 11.27 6.62
C GLU A 1119 -32.07 12.27 5.55
N MET A 1120 -33.37 12.59 5.43
CA MET A 1120 -33.84 13.62 4.50
C MET A 1120 -33.25 15.01 4.82
N PHE A 1121 -33.08 15.33 6.11
CA PHE A 1121 -32.31 16.51 6.54
C PHE A 1121 -30.84 16.41 6.12
N SER A 1122 -30.21 15.23 6.24
CA SER A 1122 -28.82 15.00 5.80
C SER A 1122 -28.65 15.16 4.29
N VAL A 1123 -29.70 14.97 3.48
CA VAL A 1123 -29.69 15.35 2.06
C VAL A 1123 -29.79 16.87 1.89
N LEU A 1124 -30.65 17.56 2.66
CA LEU A 1124 -31.02 18.97 2.48
C LEU A 1124 -30.75 19.86 3.74
N PRO A 1125 -29.51 19.92 4.28
CA PRO A 1125 -29.23 20.43 5.63
C PRO A 1125 -29.24 21.98 5.76
N PHE A 1126 -29.40 22.71 4.65
CA PHE A 1126 -29.23 24.16 4.60
C PHE A 1126 -30.48 24.98 4.96
N GLY A 1127 -31.64 24.33 5.09
CA GLY A 1127 -32.91 25.01 5.41
C GLY A 1127 -33.42 25.98 4.32
N ASN A 1128 -32.98 25.80 3.07
CA ASN A 1128 -33.42 26.60 1.91
C ASN A 1128 -34.95 26.65 1.77
N ARG A 1129 -35.45 27.72 1.17
CA ARG A 1129 -36.87 27.92 0.84
C ARG A 1129 -37.09 27.95 -0.67
N THR A 1130 -38.31 27.66 -1.09
CA THR A 1130 -38.66 27.69 -2.52
C THR A 1130 -39.05 29.09 -3.01
N VAL A 1131 -38.65 29.38 -4.26
CA VAL A 1131 -38.98 30.60 -4.99
C VAL A 1131 -39.49 30.24 -6.39
N ILE A 1132 -40.59 30.88 -6.81
CA ILE A 1132 -41.25 30.64 -8.10
C ILE A 1132 -41.14 31.91 -8.95
N PHE A 1133 -40.76 31.77 -10.21
CA PHE A 1133 -40.51 32.88 -11.14
C PHE A 1133 -40.67 32.41 -12.59
N THR A 1134 -40.62 33.34 -13.54
CA THR A 1134 -40.75 33.05 -14.97
C THR A 1134 -39.55 33.60 -15.73
N LEU A 1135 -38.83 32.69 -16.39
CA LEU A 1135 -37.72 32.97 -17.30
C LEU A 1135 -38.19 33.01 -18.76
N SER A 1136 -37.44 33.68 -19.63
CA SER A 1136 -37.49 33.41 -21.07
C SER A 1136 -36.66 32.17 -21.42
N GLY A 1137 -36.85 31.62 -22.63
CA GLY A 1137 -36.01 30.55 -23.14
C GLY A 1137 -34.51 30.90 -23.12
N ALA A 1138 -34.14 32.12 -23.54
CA ALA A 1138 -32.74 32.57 -23.53
C ALA A 1138 -32.14 32.64 -22.11
N ASP A 1139 -32.94 32.98 -21.10
CA ASP A 1139 -32.50 33.00 -19.70
C ASP A 1139 -32.31 31.58 -19.14
N LEU A 1140 -33.18 30.65 -19.55
CA LEU A 1140 -33.09 29.23 -19.18
C LEU A 1140 -31.92 28.52 -19.87
N GLU A 1141 -31.68 28.81 -21.15
CA GLU A 1141 -30.48 28.40 -21.90
C GLU A 1141 -29.21 28.87 -21.19
N SER A 1142 -29.17 30.13 -20.76
CA SER A 1142 -28.06 30.70 -19.98
C SER A 1142 -27.86 30.01 -18.63
N ALA A 1143 -28.94 29.57 -17.97
CA ALA A 1143 -28.88 28.81 -16.72
C ALA A 1143 -28.32 27.39 -16.91
N PHE A 1144 -28.70 26.71 -18.00
CA PHE A 1144 -28.12 25.42 -18.38
C PHE A 1144 -26.64 25.54 -18.74
N ILE A 1145 -26.24 26.59 -19.48
CA ILE A 1145 -24.84 26.90 -19.79
C ILE A 1145 -24.00 27.05 -18.50
N ASN A 1146 -24.46 27.81 -17.49
CA ASN A 1146 -23.77 27.86 -16.18
C ASN A 1146 -23.70 26.48 -15.51
N GLY A 1147 -24.80 25.72 -15.53
CA GLY A 1147 -24.88 24.39 -14.92
C GLY A 1147 -23.96 23.33 -15.55
N PHE A 1148 -23.78 23.36 -16.87
CA PHE A 1148 -22.94 22.42 -17.61
C PHE A 1148 -21.47 22.88 -17.73
N THR A 1149 -21.13 24.10 -17.29
CA THR A 1149 -19.74 24.59 -17.32
C THR A 1149 -18.76 23.65 -16.60
N PRO A 1150 -19.04 23.09 -15.40
CA PRO A 1150 -18.13 22.14 -14.74
C PRO A 1150 -17.93 20.81 -15.47
N PHE A 1151 -18.86 20.42 -16.36
CA PHE A 1151 -18.73 19.20 -17.16
C PHE A 1151 -17.77 19.44 -18.35
N CYS A 1152 -17.96 20.56 -19.07
CA CYS A 1152 -17.12 20.89 -20.22
C CYS A 1152 -15.76 21.48 -19.83
N GLU A 1153 -15.66 22.17 -18.70
CA GLU A 1153 -14.42 22.75 -18.17
C GLU A 1153 -13.99 22.07 -16.87
N PRO A 1154 -13.12 21.04 -16.92
CA PRO A 1154 -12.56 20.38 -15.73
C PRO A 1154 -11.85 21.34 -14.76
N GLY A 1155 -11.44 22.52 -15.23
CA GLY A 1155 -10.95 23.62 -14.41
C GLY A 1155 -11.95 24.14 -13.37
N PHE A 1156 -13.25 23.86 -13.52
CA PHE A 1156 -14.30 24.18 -12.54
C PHE A 1156 -14.78 22.98 -11.70
N ALA A 1157 -14.36 21.75 -12.00
CA ALA A 1157 -15.00 20.53 -11.49
C ALA A 1157 -14.70 20.19 -10.00
N GLY A 1158 -13.77 20.88 -9.34
CA GLY A 1158 -13.47 20.66 -7.91
C GLY A 1158 -14.43 21.41 -6.99
N GLY A 1159 -15.12 20.71 -6.09
CA GLY A 1159 -15.97 21.28 -5.04
C GLY A 1159 -17.33 21.84 -5.46
N THR A 1160 -17.44 22.34 -6.71
CA THR A 1160 -18.60 23.06 -7.25
C THR A 1160 -19.95 22.31 -7.12
N GLY A 1161 -21.04 23.07 -6.95
CA GLY A 1161 -22.39 22.53 -6.85
C GLY A 1161 -23.23 22.62 -8.12
N ARG A 1162 -22.71 23.30 -9.16
CA ARG A 1162 -23.52 23.93 -10.22
C ARG A 1162 -24.36 23.00 -11.09
N PHE A 1163 -24.03 21.72 -11.25
CA PHE A 1163 -24.75 20.87 -12.20
C PHE A 1163 -26.25 20.79 -11.83
N PRO A 1164 -27.17 20.98 -12.80
CA PRO A 1164 -28.59 21.08 -12.51
C PRO A 1164 -29.23 19.71 -12.34
N GLN A 1165 -30.26 19.65 -11.50
CA GLN A 1165 -31.23 18.57 -11.42
C GLN A 1165 -32.61 19.19 -11.68
N VAL A 1166 -33.44 18.55 -12.52
CA VAL A 1166 -34.62 19.21 -13.12
C VAL A 1166 -35.85 18.33 -13.12
N SER A 1167 -37.03 18.94 -13.20
CA SER A 1167 -38.29 18.25 -13.45
C SER A 1167 -39.18 19.09 -14.36
N GLY A 1168 -39.98 18.46 -15.22
CA GLY A 1168 -40.81 19.13 -16.22
C GLY A 1168 -40.04 19.65 -17.45
N LEU A 1169 -38.75 19.30 -17.58
CA LEU A 1169 -37.85 19.69 -18.68
C LEU A 1169 -37.11 18.48 -19.24
N VAL A 1170 -36.72 18.58 -20.51
CA VAL A 1170 -35.66 17.77 -21.13
C VAL A 1170 -34.67 18.72 -21.79
N VAL A 1171 -33.38 18.42 -21.69
CA VAL A 1171 -32.30 19.18 -22.33
C VAL A 1171 -31.24 18.24 -22.90
N GLU A 1172 -30.75 18.53 -24.11
CA GLU A 1172 -29.57 17.91 -24.71
C GLU A 1172 -28.46 18.96 -24.82
N PHE A 1173 -27.24 18.60 -24.43
CA PHE A 1173 -26.08 19.49 -24.44
C PHE A 1173 -24.80 18.83 -24.99
N SER A 1174 -23.88 19.66 -25.47
CA SER A 1174 -22.56 19.28 -25.94
C SER A 1174 -21.47 20.22 -25.39
N CYS A 1175 -20.20 19.97 -25.75
CA CYS A 1175 -19.07 20.83 -25.38
C CYS A 1175 -18.26 21.24 -26.63
N ASP A 1176 -18.15 22.54 -26.90
CA ASP A 1176 -17.18 23.09 -27.86
C ASP A 1176 -15.91 23.51 -27.10
N GLY A 1177 -14.92 22.61 -27.09
CA GLY A 1177 -13.76 22.74 -26.21
C GLY A 1177 -14.19 22.68 -24.75
N THR A 1178 -13.94 23.76 -24.00
CA THR A 1178 -14.39 23.91 -22.61
C THR A 1178 -15.77 24.56 -22.47
N THR A 1179 -16.38 25.05 -23.55
CA THR A 1179 -17.64 25.80 -23.50
C THR A 1179 -18.84 24.86 -23.68
N PRO A 1180 -19.80 24.81 -22.74
CA PRO A 1180 -21.04 24.05 -22.94
C PRO A 1180 -21.96 24.72 -23.97
N VAL A 1181 -22.63 23.89 -24.76
CA VAL A 1181 -23.62 24.27 -25.78
C VAL A 1181 -24.91 23.53 -25.50
N VAL A 1182 -26.04 24.23 -25.43
CA VAL A 1182 -27.37 23.60 -25.38
C VAL A 1182 -27.83 23.35 -26.82
N GLU A 1183 -28.07 22.08 -27.18
CA GLU A 1183 -28.46 21.67 -28.53
C GLU A 1183 -29.98 21.73 -28.70
N GLU A 1184 -30.72 21.12 -27.76
CA GLU A 1184 -32.18 21.19 -27.67
C GLU A 1184 -32.64 21.34 -26.21
N MET A 1185 -33.76 22.05 -26.00
CA MET A 1185 -34.47 22.07 -24.72
C MET A 1185 -35.99 22.08 -24.93
N SER A 1186 -36.72 21.33 -24.11
CA SER A 1186 -38.17 21.13 -24.22
C SER A 1186 -38.86 21.14 -22.86
N LYS A 1187 -40.10 21.64 -22.81
CA LYS A 1187 -41.03 21.33 -21.72
C LYS A 1187 -41.46 19.87 -21.83
N ALA A 1188 -41.40 19.15 -20.73
CA ALA A 1188 -41.68 17.72 -20.63
C ALA A 1188 -42.50 17.42 -19.36
N PRO A 1189 -43.78 17.82 -19.31
CA PRO A 1189 -44.58 17.76 -18.09
C PRO A 1189 -44.81 16.33 -17.57
N ASP A 1190 -44.73 15.35 -18.48
CA ASP A 1190 -44.89 13.91 -18.26
C ASP A 1190 -43.56 13.13 -18.42
N GLY A 1191 -42.41 13.79 -18.20
CA GLY A 1191 -41.07 13.19 -18.32
C GLY A 1191 -40.57 13.03 -19.77
N PRO A 1192 -39.34 12.50 -19.97
CA PRO A 1192 -38.68 12.43 -21.28
C PRO A 1192 -39.35 11.48 -22.29
N THR A 1193 -40.15 10.52 -21.82
CA THR A 1193 -40.96 9.64 -22.68
C THR A 1193 -42.32 10.24 -23.07
N GLY A 1194 -42.67 11.41 -22.50
CA GLY A 1194 -43.94 12.09 -22.67
C GLY A 1194 -44.02 13.03 -23.88
N THR A 1195 -44.88 14.05 -23.79
CA THR A 1195 -45.03 15.05 -24.86
C THR A 1195 -44.02 16.17 -24.71
N LEU A 1196 -42.92 16.10 -25.47
CA LEU A 1196 -41.92 17.16 -25.55
C LEU A 1196 -42.45 18.36 -26.35
N THR A 1197 -42.32 19.57 -25.78
CA THR A 1197 -42.63 20.84 -26.44
C THR A 1197 -41.38 21.72 -26.47
N PRO A 1198 -40.71 21.90 -27.63
CA PRO A 1198 -39.49 22.70 -27.73
C PRO A 1198 -39.65 24.14 -27.22
N ILE A 1199 -38.61 24.64 -26.56
CA ILE A 1199 -38.55 25.99 -25.99
C ILE A 1199 -37.72 26.89 -26.92
N GLY A 1200 -38.35 27.87 -27.55
CA GLY A 1200 -37.63 28.92 -28.28
C GLY A 1200 -37.13 30.04 -27.36
N PRO A 1201 -36.13 30.85 -27.77
CA PRO A 1201 -35.54 31.90 -26.92
C PRO A 1201 -36.52 32.95 -26.38
N ALA A 1202 -37.68 33.13 -27.04
CA ALA A 1202 -38.73 34.08 -26.66
C ALA A 1202 -39.97 33.43 -26.01
N ASP A 1203 -39.99 32.11 -25.87
CA ASP A 1203 -41.00 31.43 -25.05
C ASP A 1203 -40.70 31.64 -23.57
N THR A 1204 -41.68 31.41 -22.70
CA THR A 1204 -41.53 31.60 -21.25
C THR A 1204 -41.79 30.30 -20.50
N VAL A 1205 -41.00 30.04 -19.46
CA VAL A 1205 -41.17 28.88 -18.56
C VAL A 1205 -41.39 29.37 -17.13
N ARG A 1206 -42.45 28.90 -16.46
CA ARG A 1206 -42.65 29.15 -15.02
C ARG A 1206 -41.97 28.07 -14.19
N ILE A 1207 -40.95 28.47 -13.45
CA ILE A 1207 -39.98 27.60 -12.78
C ILE A 1207 -40.08 27.80 -11.26
N VAL A 1208 -39.88 26.72 -10.51
CA VAL A 1208 -39.54 26.76 -9.08
C VAL A 1208 -38.07 26.39 -8.86
N THR A 1209 -37.38 27.13 -8.00
CA THR A 1209 -36.01 26.82 -7.54
C THR A 1209 -35.85 27.08 -6.04
N ASN A 1210 -34.65 26.88 -5.50
CA ASN A 1210 -34.32 27.20 -4.11
C ASN A 1210 -33.82 28.66 -3.97
N ASP A 1211 -33.94 29.26 -2.79
CA ASP A 1211 -33.61 30.66 -2.53
C ASP A 1211 -32.12 31.01 -2.69
N PHE A 1212 -31.24 30.04 -2.46
CA PHE A 1212 -29.81 30.14 -2.77
C PHE A 1212 -29.57 30.36 -4.28
N MET A 1213 -30.07 29.47 -5.13
CA MET A 1213 -29.93 29.62 -6.60
C MET A 1213 -30.66 30.87 -7.11
N TYR A 1214 -31.87 31.16 -6.60
CA TYR A 1214 -32.63 32.35 -7.02
C TYR A 1214 -31.88 33.66 -6.75
N THR A 1215 -31.11 33.73 -5.65
CA THR A 1215 -30.29 34.90 -5.31
C THR A 1215 -28.93 34.94 -6.00
N GLY A 1216 -28.63 33.97 -6.87
CA GLY A 1216 -27.42 33.91 -7.70
C GLY A 1216 -26.35 32.94 -7.21
N GLY A 1217 -26.63 32.14 -6.18
CA GLY A 1217 -25.75 31.08 -5.69
C GLY A 1217 -25.40 30.06 -6.77
N ASP A 1218 -24.23 29.42 -6.66
CA ASP A 1218 -23.68 28.55 -7.71
C ASP A 1218 -23.59 29.28 -9.09
N GLY A 1219 -23.43 30.61 -9.08
CA GLY A 1219 -23.36 31.43 -10.30
C GLY A 1219 -24.68 31.63 -11.04
N TYR A 1220 -25.82 31.16 -10.53
CA TYR A 1220 -27.15 31.25 -11.15
C TYR A 1220 -27.77 32.67 -11.17
N THR A 1221 -26.93 33.70 -11.33
CA THR A 1221 -27.27 35.13 -11.37
C THR A 1221 -28.37 35.51 -12.37
N VAL A 1222 -28.63 34.67 -13.37
CA VAL A 1222 -29.75 34.83 -14.31
C VAL A 1222 -31.13 34.62 -13.67
N PHE A 1223 -31.25 33.79 -12.62
CA PHE A 1223 -32.53 33.58 -11.92
C PHE A 1223 -33.07 34.84 -11.24
N ALA A 1224 -32.18 35.69 -10.74
CA ALA A 1224 -32.53 37.00 -10.16
C ALA A 1224 -33.12 37.99 -11.20
N GLN A 1225 -33.00 37.70 -12.50
CA GLN A 1225 -33.60 38.49 -13.59
C GLN A 1225 -35.04 38.02 -13.92
N GLY A 1226 -35.50 36.92 -13.30
CA GLY A 1226 -36.81 36.33 -13.51
C GLY A 1226 -37.99 37.25 -13.18
N THR A 1227 -39.08 37.05 -13.92
CA THR A 1227 -40.31 37.85 -13.82
C THR A 1227 -41.42 37.11 -13.08
N ASP A 1228 -42.52 37.81 -12.75
CA ASP A 1228 -43.68 37.25 -12.01
C ASP A 1228 -43.28 36.46 -10.75
N VAL A 1229 -42.37 37.03 -9.95
CA VAL A 1229 -41.76 36.34 -8.81
C VAL A 1229 -42.73 36.20 -7.66
N ALA A 1230 -42.89 34.97 -7.17
CA ALA A 1230 -43.61 34.62 -5.95
C ALA A 1230 -42.66 33.86 -5.00
N GLN A 1231 -42.54 34.33 -3.77
CA GLN A 1231 -41.83 33.64 -2.70
C GLN A 1231 -42.88 33.00 -1.76
N PRO A 1232 -43.29 31.74 -1.99
CA PRO A 1232 -44.20 31.04 -1.08
C PRO A 1232 -43.56 30.87 0.31
N GLY A 1233 -42.24 30.67 0.35
CA GLY A 1233 -41.46 30.63 1.58
C GLY A 1233 -41.54 29.31 2.34
N ASP A 1234 -42.22 28.28 1.79
CA ASP A 1234 -42.13 26.91 2.29
C ASP A 1234 -40.66 26.44 2.27
N ALA A 1235 -40.24 25.73 3.32
CA ALA A 1235 -38.92 25.13 3.38
C ALA A 1235 -38.83 23.95 2.40
N LEU A 1236 -37.69 23.81 1.71
CA LEU A 1236 -37.45 22.76 0.74
C LEU A 1236 -37.49 21.36 1.40
N LEU A 1237 -36.91 21.23 2.59
CA LEU A 1237 -36.95 19.99 3.37
C LEU A 1237 -38.39 19.56 3.70
N ASP A 1238 -39.17 20.41 4.38
CA ASP A 1238 -40.57 20.13 4.73
C ASP A 1238 -41.44 19.77 3.51
N LEU A 1239 -41.12 20.37 2.35
CA LEU A 1239 -41.79 20.14 1.08
C LEU A 1239 -41.45 18.75 0.51
N VAL A 1240 -40.18 18.36 0.48
CA VAL A 1240 -39.75 17.03 0.01
C VAL A 1240 -40.20 15.94 0.98
N ILE A 1241 -40.17 16.19 2.29
CA ILE A 1241 -40.76 15.31 3.32
C ILE A 1241 -42.24 15.05 3.04
N GLN A 1242 -43.02 16.10 2.76
CA GLN A 1242 -44.44 15.94 2.42
C GLN A 1242 -44.61 15.10 1.13
N TYR A 1243 -43.76 15.30 0.12
CA TYR A 1243 -43.79 14.52 -1.12
C TYR A 1243 -43.48 13.04 -0.89
N VAL A 1244 -42.46 12.72 -0.08
CA VAL A 1244 -42.13 11.34 0.31
C VAL A 1244 -43.30 10.68 1.05
N GLY A 1245 -43.92 11.37 2.00
CA GLY A 1245 -45.09 10.86 2.72
C GLY A 1245 -46.35 10.69 1.85
N ASP A 1246 -46.59 11.62 0.92
CA ASP A 1246 -47.74 11.56 -0.01
C ASP A 1246 -47.58 10.49 -1.13
N ASN A 1247 -46.35 10.03 -1.39
CA ASN A 1247 -46.03 9.09 -2.49
C ASN A 1247 -45.31 7.80 -2.06
N SER A 1248 -45.23 7.48 -0.76
CA SER A 1248 -44.54 6.28 -0.24
C SER A 1248 -45.17 4.96 -0.77
N PRO A 1249 -44.36 3.97 -1.19
CA PRO A 1249 -42.90 4.03 -1.36
C PRO A 1249 -42.49 4.86 -2.58
N VAL A 1250 -41.48 5.72 -2.42
CA VAL A 1250 -40.90 6.48 -3.53
C VAL A 1250 -39.95 5.60 -4.37
N ASP A 1251 -40.00 5.81 -5.68
CA ASP A 1251 -39.29 5.01 -6.70
C ASP A 1251 -38.71 5.96 -7.78
N PRO A 1252 -37.77 6.87 -7.42
CA PRO A 1252 -37.13 7.75 -8.39
C PRO A 1252 -36.06 6.98 -9.18
N VAL A 1253 -35.97 7.25 -10.49
CA VAL A 1253 -34.97 6.67 -11.40
C VAL A 1253 -34.41 7.77 -12.29
N VAL A 1254 -33.17 7.63 -12.75
CA VAL A 1254 -32.62 8.50 -13.81
C VAL A 1254 -33.41 8.27 -15.11
N GLU A 1255 -34.19 9.25 -15.54
CA GLU A 1255 -35.10 9.11 -16.68
C GLU A 1255 -34.47 9.51 -18.03
N GLY A 1256 -33.38 10.27 -18.02
CA GLY A 1256 -32.80 10.91 -19.20
C GLY A 1256 -33.37 12.31 -19.46
N ARG A 1257 -33.60 13.09 -18.40
CA ARG A 1257 -33.99 14.51 -18.43
C ARG A 1257 -32.84 15.40 -18.90
N ILE A 1258 -31.59 15.00 -18.69
CA ILE A 1258 -30.38 15.71 -19.08
C ILE A 1258 -29.48 14.78 -19.89
N VAL A 1259 -29.48 14.97 -21.21
CA VAL A 1259 -28.64 14.22 -22.16
C VAL A 1259 -27.37 15.01 -22.45
N GLY A 1260 -26.21 14.46 -22.11
CA GLY A 1260 -24.91 15.07 -22.36
C GLY A 1260 -24.00 14.18 -23.22
N PRO A 1261 -22.75 14.64 -23.49
CA PRO A 1261 -21.74 13.80 -24.10
C PRO A 1261 -21.52 12.53 -23.28
N ALA A 1262 -21.34 11.40 -23.95
CA ALA A 1262 -21.03 10.14 -23.28
C ALA A 1262 -19.77 10.31 -22.41
N ALA A 1263 -19.88 9.99 -21.12
CA ALA A 1263 -18.80 10.14 -20.17
C ALA A 1263 -17.53 9.40 -20.66
N PRO A 1264 -16.33 9.96 -20.46
CA PRO A 1264 -15.12 9.15 -20.54
C PRO A 1264 -15.26 7.98 -19.55
N PRO A 1265 -14.82 6.76 -19.89
CA PRO A 1265 -14.91 5.63 -18.99
C PRO A 1265 -14.20 5.96 -17.68
N ALA A 1266 -14.90 5.78 -16.56
CA ALA A 1266 -14.34 6.04 -15.24
C ALA A 1266 -13.12 5.12 -14.99
N PRO A 1267 -12.02 5.66 -14.44
CA PRO A 1267 -10.85 4.89 -14.05
C PRO A 1267 -11.08 4.07 -12.77
#